data_AF-A0A2X0WU19-F1
#
_entry.id   AF-A0A2X0WU19-F1
#
_cell.length_a   1.000
_cell.length_b   1.000
_cell.length_c   1.000
_cell.angle_alpha   90.00
_cell.angle_beta   90.00
_cell.angle_gamma   90.00
#
_symmetry.space_group_name_H-M   'P 1'
#
loop_
_entity.id
_entity.type
_entity.pdbx_description
1 polymer ?
#
loop_
_entity_poly.entity_id
_entity_poly.type
_entity_poly.pdbx_seq_one_letter_code
_entity_poly.pdbx_strand_id
1 'polypeptide(L)'
;MNIIEQCQQYKAQGNIEKIIEILEALAPEERTAELDFDLAGAYISIAPFGDEGRPMLIKACNLLLEHEEYFADEPRFLNSMATANLMLENIPVALEYYKKALALQPDDENIKQYIEDCKQRLSMPIFSRDFFQRTQKAWEEFVKIEGRLREIIDSKDRNERGNEMLELCATALKTALDDISFELGFNGSKYELVLSAHSLRHKLFILQYFLNHAPQSLFENWNIVVGRQRNDNFLLRTEDFEINADDVLMWVEKNDDNRVKLTLYCHELLPVLKKDRNHAFWAMCMLIEQCIGEISTIAHIASFDIADKVKDSMGLPLNRLPGVLESMGCEPYTDAKILLDNSFYSYSIEPVKDPEAPLRFDIFAGSTSLTALLNDYYSHETDIFDEYYCKGIVAGFICFSLESFVSDDRAKEILNFRDKLLDTIVQETGDDAFIFIGGATGLYYCYIDFIACDLTAVLETAEAFFAQNKVESALFKTLRYGSESLSLIDDTIEPVIHEDTSSVLSSEDIKTLESFVDEDDDSGYYGKMMQYLDDFIDKGIEDRLFSKEQAQEDLQLALWYAYAGNNLDSYMLYYSVAQWMEHSYVNARGCGTWFYRYSVALMYCSRLDEALKFAKEGAVEEPDYPWIWLQLGKLLYHFGDKEGALDAVEHGLKLVPGDYEFETLKQEIDDGASLEQMEYHWINPNADKKLQMGLDEDADDKQRAIACIRVNEEGLAKALDLFKLDGVVYKKDIPGCEFKYVIEGQEVVLVFRMNEAGLSKMSYDRLYDLQEKLLDGSWLKYSKDALTVGTLSYVLVEQNYDICLVYSPKDVMQSFRVIIHADGTQSEPFGLVMNDEGVETYSQEEMAQIEEHISKTFGDFEKVMHELISPDIHVDICVVPPSDRRNYYTLITMGMGAHRMNVPEELASYNLERAELAIALPPDWKLDDASLHDEKWYWPVRLLKSMARLPIYSETWLGFGHSLDNEKPFADNTQLCAAMLTGLEDTLDDGEICILSDDLEINFYQVIPLYREEMEYKMTHDADSLLEKMAGISFIVDPYRKNAIEKSTKEKKADRQYSC
;
A
#
# COMPACT_ATOMS: atom_id res chain seq x y z
N MET A 1 -41.84 -41.02 -28.72
CA MET A 1 -40.80 -40.44 -27.87
C MET A 1 -40.42 -39.11 -28.50
N ASN A 2 -40.68 -38.01 -27.81
CA ASN A 2 -40.27 -36.68 -28.30
C ASN A 2 -38.73 -36.57 -28.25
N ILE A 3 -38.16 -35.51 -28.84
CA ILE A 3 -36.70 -35.37 -28.95
C ILE A 3 -36.05 -35.24 -27.55
N ILE A 4 -36.68 -34.53 -26.61
CA ILE A 4 -36.19 -34.41 -25.22
C ILE A 4 -36.11 -35.78 -24.53
N GLU A 5 -37.16 -36.60 -24.65
CA GLU A 5 -37.19 -37.97 -24.10
C GLU A 5 -36.10 -38.86 -24.75
N GLN A 6 -35.77 -38.63 -26.04
CA GLN A 6 -34.66 -39.29 -26.71
C GLN A 6 -33.32 -38.88 -26.12
N CYS A 7 -33.08 -37.57 -25.94
CA CYS A 7 -31.85 -37.04 -25.33
C CYS A 7 -31.66 -37.58 -23.90
N GLN A 8 -32.73 -37.58 -23.08
CA GLN A 8 -32.71 -38.14 -21.73
C GLN A 8 -32.34 -39.63 -21.73
N GLN A 9 -32.88 -40.41 -22.67
CA GLN A 9 -32.54 -41.82 -22.80
C GLN A 9 -31.08 -42.02 -23.21
N TYR A 10 -30.56 -41.24 -24.16
CA TYR A 10 -29.17 -41.34 -24.59
C TYR A 10 -28.19 -40.91 -23.49
N LYS A 11 -28.52 -39.86 -22.72
CA LYS A 11 -27.77 -39.43 -21.54
C LYS A 11 -27.69 -40.54 -20.49
N ALA A 12 -28.81 -41.20 -20.19
CA ALA A 12 -28.86 -42.34 -19.25
C ALA A 12 -28.06 -43.57 -19.74
N GLN A 13 -27.85 -43.70 -21.05
CA GLN A 13 -27.03 -44.75 -21.66
C GLN A 13 -25.55 -44.36 -21.82
N GLY A 14 -25.18 -43.13 -21.45
CA GLY A 14 -23.83 -42.59 -21.66
C GLY A 14 -23.47 -42.33 -23.13
N ASN A 15 -24.45 -42.21 -24.03
CA ASN A 15 -24.24 -42.01 -25.47
C ASN A 15 -24.42 -40.52 -25.83
N ILE A 16 -23.47 -39.69 -25.41
CA ILE A 16 -23.56 -38.24 -25.50
C ILE A 16 -23.39 -37.74 -26.94
N GLU A 17 -22.58 -38.41 -27.76
CA GLU A 17 -22.36 -38.09 -29.16
C GLU A 17 -23.65 -38.15 -29.98
N LYS A 18 -24.54 -39.09 -29.62
CA LYS A 18 -25.84 -39.23 -30.27
C LYS A 18 -26.82 -38.10 -29.94
N ILE A 19 -26.65 -37.45 -28.79
CA ILE A 19 -27.39 -36.23 -28.44
C ILE A 19 -26.97 -35.11 -29.40
N ILE A 20 -25.67 -34.91 -29.59
CA ILE A 20 -25.13 -33.91 -30.52
C ILE A 20 -25.62 -34.19 -31.95
N GLU A 21 -25.52 -35.43 -32.44
CA GLU A 21 -25.94 -35.80 -33.80
C GLU A 21 -27.41 -35.44 -34.09
N ILE A 22 -28.31 -35.72 -33.14
CA ILE A 22 -29.75 -35.50 -33.34
C ILE A 22 -30.11 -34.03 -33.21
N LEU A 23 -29.44 -33.28 -32.32
CA LEU A 23 -29.74 -31.86 -32.09
C LEU A 23 -29.08 -30.94 -33.13
N GLU A 24 -27.87 -31.25 -33.61
CA GLU A 24 -27.26 -30.52 -34.74
C GLU A 24 -28.01 -30.75 -36.08
N ALA A 25 -28.76 -31.84 -36.20
CA ALA A 25 -29.60 -32.10 -37.38
C ALA A 25 -30.83 -31.20 -37.48
N LEU A 26 -31.22 -30.52 -36.38
CA LEU A 26 -32.28 -29.52 -36.36
C LEU A 26 -31.76 -28.15 -36.79
N ALA A 27 -32.57 -27.38 -37.51
CA ALA A 27 -32.24 -25.98 -37.76
C ALA A 27 -32.24 -25.19 -36.43
N PRO A 28 -31.42 -24.13 -36.28
CA PRO A 28 -31.40 -23.34 -35.04
C PRO A 28 -32.77 -22.84 -34.61
N GLU A 29 -33.63 -22.45 -35.56
CA GLU A 29 -34.98 -21.96 -35.30
C GLU A 29 -35.96 -23.05 -34.83
N GLU A 30 -35.58 -24.33 -34.98
CA GLU A 30 -36.35 -25.49 -34.52
C GLU A 30 -35.94 -25.96 -33.12
N ARG A 31 -34.83 -25.43 -32.57
CA ARG A 31 -34.37 -25.75 -31.21
C ARG A 31 -35.01 -24.80 -30.19
N THR A 32 -35.47 -25.38 -29.09
CA THR A 32 -35.96 -24.63 -27.93
C THR A 32 -34.81 -24.39 -26.95
N ALA A 33 -34.95 -23.44 -26.03
CA ALA A 33 -33.96 -23.19 -24.96
C ALA A 33 -33.50 -24.48 -24.23
N GLU A 34 -34.42 -25.41 -23.92
CA GLU A 34 -34.07 -26.71 -23.30
C GLU A 34 -33.24 -27.63 -24.21
N LEU A 35 -33.45 -27.58 -25.53
CA LEU A 35 -32.69 -28.39 -26.49
C LEU A 35 -31.29 -27.79 -26.70
N ASP A 36 -31.18 -26.46 -26.76
CA ASP A 36 -29.88 -25.78 -26.81
C ASP A 36 -29.10 -26.01 -25.50
N PHE A 37 -29.78 -26.02 -24.35
CA PHE A 37 -29.20 -26.39 -23.06
C PHE A 37 -28.67 -27.83 -23.05
N ASP A 38 -29.47 -28.80 -23.51
CA ASP A 38 -29.04 -30.21 -23.63
C ASP A 38 -27.86 -30.37 -24.60
N LEU A 39 -27.85 -29.62 -25.71
CA LEU A 39 -26.75 -29.61 -26.67
C LEU A 39 -25.47 -29.01 -26.08
N ALA A 40 -25.58 -27.90 -25.36
CA ALA A 40 -24.45 -27.28 -24.66
C ALA A 40 -23.86 -28.23 -23.61
N GLY A 41 -24.71 -28.86 -22.79
CA GLY A 41 -24.28 -29.87 -21.82
C GLY A 41 -23.60 -31.07 -22.47
N ALA A 42 -24.06 -31.49 -23.66
CA ALA A 42 -23.43 -32.57 -24.41
C ALA A 42 -22.02 -32.17 -24.89
N TYR A 43 -21.83 -30.96 -25.43
CA TYR A 43 -20.51 -30.46 -25.80
C TYR A 43 -19.56 -30.37 -24.60
N ILE A 44 -20.00 -29.80 -23.47
CA ILE A 44 -19.18 -29.69 -22.24
C ILE A 44 -18.72 -31.08 -21.77
N SER A 45 -19.60 -32.07 -21.85
CA SER A 45 -19.31 -33.44 -21.36
C SER A 45 -18.27 -34.19 -22.19
N ILE A 46 -18.17 -33.91 -23.49
CA ILE A 46 -17.24 -34.62 -24.40
C ILE A 46 -16.00 -33.82 -24.76
N ALA A 47 -15.97 -32.52 -24.44
CA ALA A 47 -14.85 -31.65 -24.78
C ALA A 47 -13.55 -32.16 -24.12
N PRO A 48 -12.51 -32.51 -24.91
CA PRO A 48 -11.21 -32.83 -24.33
C PRO A 48 -10.60 -31.59 -23.67
N PHE A 49 -9.70 -31.81 -22.71
CA PHE A 49 -8.94 -30.70 -22.11
C PHE A 49 -8.02 -30.03 -23.14
N GLY A 50 -7.84 -28.71 -23.02
CA GLY A 50 -6.97 -27.92 -23.89
C GLY A 50 -7.61 -27.51 -25.22
N ASP A 51 -6.77 -27.14 -26.20
CA ASP A 51 -7.20 -26.48 -27.45
C ASP A 51 -8.17 -27.29 -28.30
N GLU A 52 -8.08 -28.63 -28.27
CA GLU A 52 -8.97 -29.50 -29.04
C GLU A 52 -10.44 -29.38 -28.59
N GLY A 53 -10.69 -29.08 -27.31
CA GLY A 53 -12.02 -28.92 -26.75
C GLY A 53 -12.57 -27.50 -26.83
N ARG A 54 -11.70 -26.48 -26.98
CA ARG A 54 -12.11 -25.06 -27.00
C ARG A 54 -13.24 -24.77 -28.00
N PRO A 55 -13.24 -25.27 -29.26
CA PRO A 55 -14.34 -25.02 -30.19
C PRO A 55 -15.69 -25.56 -29.71
N MET A 56 -15.70 -26.70 -29.02
CA MET A 56 -16.92 -27.29 -28.46
C MET A 56 -17.42 -26.47 -27.27
N LEU A 57 -16.51 -26.04 -26.39
CA LEU A 57 -16.84 -25.23 -25.22
C LEU A 57 -17.34 -23.82 -25.63
N ILE A 58 -16.73 -23.19 -26.63
CA ILE A 58 -17.21 -21.91 -27.17
C ILE A 58 -18.63 -22.07 -27.75
N LYS A 59 -18.88 -23.15 -28.50
CA LYS A 59 -20.24 -23.46 -28.99
C LYS A 59 -21.21 -23.63 -27.82
N ALA A 60 -20.83 -24.34 -26.76
CA ALA A 60 -21.66 -24.53 -25.58
C ALA A 60 -21.98 -23.19 -24.89
N CYS A 61 -20.99 -22.33 -24.66
CA CYS A 61 -21.19 -21.00 -24.09
C CYS A 61 -22.12 -20.15 -24.94
N ASN A 62 -21.95 -20.12 -26.28
CA ASN A 62 -22.82 -19.35 -27.16
C ASN A 62 -24.28 -19.82 -27.09
N LEU A 63 -24.51 -21.14 -27.11
CA LEU A 63 -25.86 -21.72 -26.97
C LEU A 63 -26.51 -21.37 -25.62
N LEU A 64 -25.72 -21.35 -24.55
CA LEU A 64 -26.21 -20.98 -23.22
C LEU A 64 -26.50 -19.47 -23.12
N LEU A 65 -25.60 -18.62 -23.63
CA LEU A 65 -25.72 -17.16 -23.59
C LEU A 65 -26.96 -16.66 -24.37
N GLU A 66 -27.31 -17.28 -25.49
CA GLU A 66 -28.53 -16.94 -26.24
C GLU A 66 -29.82 -17.01 -25.40
N HIS A 67 -29.81 -17.82 -24.34
CA HIS A 67 -30.95 -18.05 -23.44
C HIS A 67 -30.67 -17.64 -21.99
N GLU A 68 -29.68 -16.77 -21.74
CA GLU A 68 -29.30 -16.37 -20.37
C GLU A 68 -30.48 -15.79 -19.59
N GLU A 69 -31.28 -14.89 -20.18
CA GLU A 69 -32.47 -14.33 -19.54
C GLU A 69 -33.53 -15.40 -19.20
N TYR A 70 -33.62 -16.46 -20.02
CA TYR A 70 -34.57 -17.55 -19.81
C TYR A 70 -34.17 -18.43 -18.62
N PHE A 71 -32.87 -18.62 -18.39
CA PHE A 71 -32.32 -19.51 -17.36
C PHE A 71 -31.66 -18.81 -16.16
N ALA A 72 -31.73 -17.48 -16.07
CA ALA A 72 -30.95 -16.66 -15.15
C ALA A 72 -30.99 -17.13 -13.67
N ASP A 73 -32.12 -17.66 -13.22
CA ASP A 73 -32.35 -18.12 -11.84
C ASP A 73 -32.25 -19.65 -11.67
N GLU A 74 -31.71 -20.38 -12.66
CA GLU A 74 -31.59 -21.83 -12.62
C GLU A 74 -30.16 -22.29 -12.26
N PRO A 75 -29.95 -23.00 -11.13
CA PRO A 75 -28.62 -23.45 -10.73
C PRO A 75 -27.91 -24.34 -11.77
N ARG A 76 -28.67 -25.16 -12.53
CA ARG A 76 -28.10 -25.99 -13.61
C ARG A 76 -27.46 -25.18 -14.73
N PHE A 77 -28.01 -24.01 -15.02
CA PHE A 77 -27.50 -23.09 -16.02
C PHE A 77 -26.23 -22.41 -15.54
N LEU A 78 -26.29 -21.81 -14.35
CA LEU A 78 -25.14 -21.14 -13.74
C LEU A 78 -23.95 -22.10 -13.59
N ASN A 79 -24.19 -23.34 -13.15
CA ASN A 79 -23.15 -24.36 -13.04
C ASN A 79 -22.59 -24.79 -14.42
N SER A 80 -23.43 -24.87 -15.46
CA SER A 80 -22.98 -25.20 -16.81
C SER A 80 -22.13 -24.07 -17.42
N MET A 81 -22.55 -22.81 -17.23
CA MET A 81 -21.77 -21.63 -17.64
C MET A 81 -20.45 -21.55 -16.88
N ALA A 82 -20.45 -21.77 -15.57
CA ALA A 82 -19.25 -21.77 -14.76
C ALA A 82 -18.27 -22.88 -15.18
N THR A 83 -18.77 -24.10 -15.38
CA THR A 83 -17.96 -25.26 -15.80
C THR A 83 -17.34 -25.04 -17.18
N ALA A 84 -18.14 -24.56 -18.15
CA ALA A 84 -17.65 -24.30 -19.49
C ALA A 84 -16.54 -23.23 -19.50
N ASN A 85 -16.71 -22.15 -18.73
CA ASN A 85 -15.71 -21.09 -18.61
C ASN A 85 -14.46 -21.55 -17.84
N LEU A 86 -14.61 -22.38 -16.80
CA LEU A 86 -13.49 -22.99 -16.09
C LEU A 86 -12.63 -23.84 -17.04
N MET A 87 -13.27 -24.66 -17.88
CA MET A 87 -12.59 -25.48 -18.89
C MET A 87 -11.97 -24.66 -20.04
N LEU A 88 -12.51 -23.47 -20.31
CA LEU A 88 -11.95 -22.51 -21.26
C LEU A 88 -10.79 -21.69 -20.69
N GLU A 89 -10.45 -21.87 -19.41
CA GLU A 89 -9.52 -21.02 -18.65
C GLU A 89 -9.99 -19.55 -18.55
N ASN A 90 -11.29 -19.31 -18.68
CA ASN A 90 -11.90 -18.00 -18.42
C ASN A 90 -12.33 -17.91 -16.95
N ILE A 91 -11.33 -17.89 -16.07
CA ILE A 91 -11.52 -17.98 -14.61
C ILE A 91 -12.36 -16.82 -14.04
N PRO A 92 -12.18 -15.55 -14.47
CA PRO A 92 -13.02 -14.47 -13.96
C PRO A 92 -14.52 -14.70 -14.21
N VAL A 93 -14.88 -15.11 -15.43
CA VAL A 93 -16.28 -15.39 -15.78
C VAL A 93 -16.79 -16.63 -15.03
N ALA A 94 -15.97 -17.67 -14.90
CA ALA A 94 -16.33 -18.86 -14.13
C ALA A 94 -16.65 -18.53 -12.67
N LEU A 95 -15.83 -17.71 -12.03
CA LEU A 95 -16.01 -17.25 -10.65
C LEU A 95 -17.34 -16.52 -10.47
N GLU A 96 -17.69 -15.60 -11.37
CA GLU A 96 -18.96 -14.86 -11.28
C GLU A 96 -20.19 -15.77 -11.41
N TYR A 97 -20.15 -16.74 -12.32
CA TYR A 97 -21.22 -17.74 -12.42
C TYR A 97 -21.29 -18.66 -11.19
N TYR A 98 -20.15 -19.09 -10.63
CA TYR A 98 -20.16 -19.88 -9.40
C TYR A 98 -20.66 -19.08 -8.19
N LYS A 99 -20.33 -17.78 -8.06
CA LYS A 99 -20.90 -16.92 -7.02
C LYS A 99 -22.42 -16.80 -7.14
N LYS A 100 -22.93 -16.59 -8.36
CA LYS A 100 -24.38 -16.59 -8.63
C LYS A 100 -25.01 -17.94 -8.27
N ALA A 101 -24.36 -19.05 -8.60
CA ALA A 101 -24.84 -20.40 -8.27
C ALA A 101 -24.85 -20.65 -6.76
N LEU A 102 -23.81 -20.25 -6.03
CA LEU A 102 -23.72 -20.36 -4.57
C LEU A 102 -24.81 -19.53 -3.88
N ALA A 103 -25.14 -18.35 -4.41
CA ALA A 103 -26.23 -17.53 -3.88
C ALA A 103 -27.59 -18.24 -3.94
N LEU A 104 -27.80 -19.13 -4.94
CA LEU A 104 -29.00 -19.97 -5.04
C LEU A 104 -28.88 -21.28 -4.23
N GLN A 105 -27.66 -21.76 -3.97
CA GLN A 105 -27.37 -23.00 -3.25
C GLN A 105 -26.25 -22.83 -2.20
N PRO A 106 -26.48 -22.13 -1.07
CA PRO A 106 -25.42 -21.72 -0.14
C PRO A 106 -24.66 -22.87 0.56
N ASP A 107 -25.29 -24.04 0.64
CA ASP A 107 -24.74 -25.23 1.30
C ASP A 107 -24.01 -26.19 0.33
N ASP A 108 -23.85 -25.82 -0.95
CA ASP A 108 -23.15 -26.67 -1.92
C ASP A 108 -21.63 -26.55 -1.78
N GLU A 109 -21.04 -27.53 -1.07
CA GLU A 109 -19.60 -27.61 -0.85
C GLU A 109 -18.77 -27.74 -2.14
N ASN A 110 -19.32 -28.28 -3.23
CA ASN A 110 -18.58 -28.34 -4.50
C ASN A 110 -18.44 -26.94 -5.10
N ILE A 111 -19.50 -26.13 -5.07
CA ILE A 111 -19.46 -24.76 -5.57
C ILE A 111 -18.47 -23.93 -4.74
N LYS A 112 -18.46 -24.09 -3.42
CA LYS A 112 -17.47 -23.43 -2.54
C LYS A 112 -16.04 -23.82 -2.94
N GLN A 113 -15.78 -25.10 -3.17
CA GLN A 113 -14.47 -25.59 -3.60
C GLN A 113 -14.06 -25.03 -4.98
N TYR A 114 -14.99 -24.92 -5.92
CA TYR A 114 -14.71 -24.33 -7.24
C TYR A 114 -14.45 -22.82 -7.17
N ILE A 115 -15.14 -22.10 -6.29
CA ILE A 115 -14.86 -20.68 -6.03
C ILE A 115 -13.44 -20.52 -5.49
N GLU A 116 -13.04 -21.40 -4.57
CA GLU A 116 -11.68 -21.36 -4.01
C GLU A 116 -10.61 -21.70 -5.05
N ASP A 117 -10.84 -22.72 -5.89
CA ASP A 117 -9.96 -23.02 -7.05
C ASP A 117 -9.86 -21.80 -8.00
N CYS A 118 -10.97 -21.11 -8.26
CA CYS A 118 -10.95 -19.90 -9.08
C CYS A 118 -10.10 -18.79 -8.44
N LYS A 119 -10.24 -18.55 -7.13
CA LYS A 119 -9.44 -17.53 -6.43
C LYS A 119 -7.94 -17.87 -6.44
N GLN A 120 -7.59 -19.14 -6.23
CA GLN A 120 -6.20 -19.60 -6.30
C GLN A 120 -5.61 -19.38 -7.69
N ARG A 121 -6.34 -19.72 -8.76
CA ARG A 121 -5.91 -19.49 -10.15
C ARG A 121 -5.88 -18.02 -10.58
N LEU A 122 -6.62 -17.14 -9.89
CA LEU A 122 -6.51 -15.69 -10.08
C LEU A 122 -5.31 -15.12 -9.32
N SER A 123 -4.90 -15.73 -8.21
CA SER A 123 -3.75 -15.32 -7.41
C SER A 123 -2.43 -15.82 -8.01
N MET A 124 -2.44 -17.01 -8.62
CA MET A 124 -1.34 -17.57 -9.42
C MET A 124 -1.82 -17.94 -10.83
N PRO A 125 -1.91 -16.97 -11.75
CA PRO A 125 -2.35 -17.24 -13.13
C PRO A 125 -1.35 -18.10 -13.90
N ILE A 126 -1.73 -19.34 -14.20
CA ILE A 126 -0.98 -20.24 -15.08
C ILE A 126 -1.89 -20.62 -16.23
N PHE A 127 -1.43 -20.33 -17.45
CA PHE A 127 -2.18 -20.57 -18.67
C PHE A 127 -1.62 -21.78 -19.43
N SER A 128 -2.50 -22.50 -20.12
CA SER A 128 -2.07 -23.52 -21.10
C SER A 128 -1.26 -22.91 -22.25
N ARG A 129 -1.58 -21.67 -22.61
CA ARG A 129 -0.84 -20.79 -23.52
C ARG A 129 -0.94 -19.36 -23.03
N ASP A 130 0.20 -18.80 -22.68
CA ASP A 130 0.39 -17.39 -22.37
C ASP A 130 0.24 -16.50 -23.63
N PHE A 131 0.30 -15.19 -23.44
CA PHE A 131 0.12 -14.25 -24.54
C PHE A 131 1.29 -14.24 -25.54
N PHE A 132 2.51 -14.52 -25.10
CA PHE A 132 3.66 -14.67 -25.98
C PHE A 132 3.43 -15.78 -27.01
N GLN A 133 3.05 -16.98 -26.55
CA GLN A 133 2.74 -18.13 -27.41
C GLN A 133 1.55 -17.87 -28.33
N ARG A 134 0.50 -17.21 -27.82
CA ARG A 134 -0.66 -16.81 -28.63
C ARG A 134 -0.28 -15.81 -29.73
N THR A 135 0.59 -14.85 -29.42
CA THR A 135 1.09 -13.84 -30.35
C THR A 135 1.90 -14.48 -31.48
N GLN A 136 2.84 -15.37 -31.15
CA GLN A 136 3.58 -16.14 -32.15
C GLN A 136 2.62 -16.90 -33.07
N LYS A 137 1.64 -17.59 -32.49
CA LYS A 137 0.66 -18.37 -33.24
C LYS A 137 -0.18 -17.52 -34.21
N ALA A 138 -0.64 -16.35 -33.76
CA ALA A 138 -1.41 -15.45 -34.60
C ALA A 138 -0.58 -14.92 -35.79
N TRP A 139 0.69 -14.56 -35.56
CA TRP A 139 1.57 -14.14 -36.64
C TRP A 139 1.91 -15.27 -37.63
N GLU A 140 2.10 -16.50 -37.15
CA GLU A 140 2.25 -17.67 -38.03
C GLU A 140 1.05 -17.85 -38.96
N GLU A 141 -0.17 -17.70 -38.44
CA GLU A 141 -1.38 -17.81 -39.24
C GLU A 141 -1.52 -16.62 -40.20
N PHE A 142 -1.19 -15.39 -39.77
CA PHE A 142 -1.20 -14.22 -40.64
C PHE A 142 -0.25 -14.37 -41.84
N VAL A 143 0.97 -14.86 -41.61
CA VAL A 143 1.97 -15.10 -42.67
C VAL A 143 1.44 -16.09 -43.72
N LYS A 144 0.64 -17.09 -43.33
CA LYS A 144 0.04 -18.05 -44.28
C LYS A 144 -1.00 -17.41 -45.19
N ILE A 145 -1.69 -16.37 -44.72
CA ILE A 145 -2.80 -15.75 -45.44
C ILE A 145 -2.43 -14.41 -46.12
N GLU A 146 -1.30 -13.80 -45.77
CA GLU A 146 -0.95 -12.43 -46.21
C GLU A 146 -1.03 -12.26 -47.74
N GLY A 147 -0.52 -13.23 -48.50
CA GLY A 147 -0.55 -13.18 -49.96
C GLY A 147 -1.96 -13.22 -50.54
N ARG A 148 -2.88 -13.93 -49.87
CA ARG A 148 -4.30 -13.98 -50.24
C ARG A 148 -5.01 -12.68 -49.91
N LEU A 149 -4.68 -12.05 -48.79
CA LEU A 149 -5.20 -10.71 -48.45
C LEU A 149 -4.79 -9.69 -49.51
N ARG A 150 -3.53 -9.68 -49.93
CA ARG A 150 -3.05 -8.81 -51.02
C ARG A 150 -3.79 -9.04 -52.33
N GLU A 151 -4.00 -10.31 -52.70
CA GLU A 151 -4.79 -10.67 -53.89
C GLU A 151 -6.22 -10.10 -53.84
N ILE A 152 -6.86 -10.14 -52.66
CA ILE A 152 -8.21 -9.59 -52.49
C ILE A 152 -8.19 -8.06 -52.58
N ILE A 153 -7.22 -7.41 -51.93
CA ILE A 153 -7.09 -5.94 -51.92
C ILE A 153 -6.88 -5.39 -53.34
N ASP A 154 -6.11 -6.10 -54.18
CA ASP A 154 -5.83 -5.70 -55.57
C ASP A 154 -6.96 -6.06 -56.55
N SER A 155 -7.91 -6.89 -56.12
CA SER A 155 -8.97 -7.39 -56.99
C SER A 155 -10.00 -6.31 -57.35
N LYS A 156 -10.54 -6.38 -58.57
CA LYS A 156 -11.61 -5.47 -59.02
C LYS A 156 -12.93 -5.68 -58.26
N ASP A 157 -13.09 -6.85 -57.66
CA ASP A 157 -14.28 -7.27 -56.91
C ASP A 157 -14.06 -7.08 -55.39
N ARG A 158 -13.06 -6.29 -54.96
CA ARG A 158 -12.73 -6.05 -53.54
C ARG A 158 -13.96 -5.71 -52.69
N ASN A 159 -14.86 -4.86 -53.20
CA ASN A 159 -16.06 -4.45 -52.47
C ASN A 159 -17.03 -5.62 -52.22
N GLU A 160 -17.10 -6.58 -53.15
CA GLU A 160 -17.94 -7.78 -53.02
C GLU A 160 -17.26 -8.84 -52.12
N ARG A 161 -15.93 -8.81 -52.04
CA ARG A 161 -15.09 -9.74 -51.25
C ARG A 161 -14.62 -9.16 -49.91
N GLY A 162 -15.18 -8.02 -49.48
CA GLY A 162 -14.78 -7.35 -48.25
C GLY A 162 -14.97 -8.22 -47.00
N ASN A 163 -16.09 -8.93 -46.91
CA ASN A 163 -16.37 -9.82 -45.78
C ASN A 163 -15.40 -11.02 -45.74
N GLU A 164 -15.07 -11.61 -46.90
CA GLU A 164 -14.06 -12.68 -47.00
C GLU A 164 -12.71 -12.17 -46.47
N MET A 165 -12.31 -10.96 -46.86
CA MET A 165 -11.06 -10.34 -46.43
C MET A 165 -11.00 -10.11 -44.91
N LEU A 166 -12.08 -9.54 -44.34
CA LEU A 166 -12.18 -9.29 -42.90
C LEU A 166 -12.20 -10.59 -42.10
N GLU A 167 -12.98 -11.58 -42.52
CA GLU A 167 -13.08 -12.88 -41.84
C GLU A 167 -11.75 -13.64 -41.87
N LEU A 168 -11.04 -13.62 -43.00
CA LEU A 168 -9.70 -14.23 -43.12
C LEU A 168 -8.71 -13.59 -42.14
N CYS A 169 -8.63 -12.26 -42.10
CA CYS A 169 -7.70 -11.56 -41.22
C CYS A 169 -8.09 -11.73 -39.74
N ALA A 170 -9.37 -11.57 -39.40
CA ALA A 170 -9.87 -11.75 -38.04
C ALA A 170 -9.55 -13.16 -37.53
N THR A 171 -9.76 -14.19 -38.35
CA THR A 171 -9.44 -15.58 -38.00
C THR A 171 -7.95 -15.79 -37.72
N ALA A 172 -7.07 -15.16 -38.50
CA ALA A 172 -5.63 -15.25 -38.27
C ALA A 172 -5.19 -14.58 -36.95
N LEU A 173 -5.79 -13.44 -36.60
CA LEU A 173 -5.44 -12.68 -35.39
C LEU A 173 -6.12 -13.23 -34.11
N LYS A 174 -7.24 -13.94 -34.25
CA LYS A 174 -8.15 -14.37 -33.17
C LYS A 174 -7.49 -15.07 -31.99
N THR A 175 -6.39 -15.79 -32.20
CA THR A 175 -5.72 -16.55 -31.13
C THR A 175 -5.09 -15.62 -30.08
N ALA A 176 -4.57 -14.47 -30.50
CA ALA A 176 -4.01 -13.46 -29.60
C ALA A 176 -5.01 -12.32 -29.34
N LEU A 177 -5.73 -11.92 -30.40
CA LEU A 177 -6.59 -10.74 -30.40
C LEU A 177 -8.00 -11.17 -30.82
N ASP A 178 -8.76 -11.71 -29.87
CA ASP A 178 -10.07 -12.32 -30.08
C ASP A 178 -11.21 -11.32 -30.37
N ASP A 179 -11.06 -10.07 -29.90
CA ASP A 179 -12.00 -8.96 -30.09
C ASP A 179 -11.30 -7.69 -30.63
N ILE A 180 -10.55 -7.83 -31.74
CA ILE A 180 -9.82 -6.73 -32.35
C ILE A 180 -10.57 -6.09 -33.51
N SER A 181 -10.63 -4.76 -33.49
CA SER A 181 -10.98 -3.97 -34.67
C SER A 181 -9.74 -3.59 -35.45
N PHE A 182 -9.79 -3.77 -36.76
CA PHE A 182 -8.69 -3.47 -37.65
C PHE A 182 -9.17 -2.96 -39.00
N GLU A 183 -8.28 -2.29 -39.73
CA GLU A 183 -8.49 -1.82 -41.10
C GLU A 183 -7.47 -2.44 -42.04
N LEU A 184 -7.93 -2.78 -43.25
CA LEU A 184 -7.09 -3.32 -44.32
C LEU A 184 -7.14 -2.41 -45.54
N GLY A 185 -5.95 -2.05 -46.04
CA GLY A 185 -5.82 -1.06 -47.10
C GLY A 185 -4.59 -1.22 -47.97
N PHE A 186 -4.46 -0.28 -48.90
CA PHE A 186 -3.26 -0.08 -49.71
C PHE A 186 -3.06 1.42 -49.90
N ASN A 187 -1.97 1.97 -49.40
CA ASN A 187 -1.70 3.42 -49.44
C ASN A 187 -1.04 3.90 -50.74
N GLY A 188 -0.95 3.04 -51.75
CA GLY A 188 -0.25 3.32 -53.01
C GLY A 188 1.19 2.80 -53.04
N SER A 189 1.76 2.42 -51.90
CA SER A 189 3.11 1.84 -51.81
C SER A 189 3.10 0.45 -51.15
N LYS A 190 2.47 0.32 -49.98
CA LYS A 190 2.39 -0.92 -49.19
C LYS A 190 0.95 -1.19 -48.76
N TYR A 191 0.68 -2.46 -48.47
CA TYR A 191 -0.60 -2.86 -47.87
C TYR A 191 -0.61 -2.44 -46.40
N GLU A 192 -1.77 -2.17 -45.84
CA GLU A 192 -1.90 -1.65 -44.48
C GLU A 192 -2.73 -2.59 -43.63
N LEU A 193 -2.24 -2.88 -42.43
CA LEU A 193 -3.00 -3.46 -41.33
C LEU A 193 -2.95 -2.44 -40.18
N VAL A 194 -4.07 -1.78 -39.91
CA VAL A 194 -4.18 -0.82 -38.81
C VAL A 194 -4.94 -1.50 -37.68
N LEU A 195 -4.31 -1.66 -36.52
CA LEU A 195 -4.91 -2.25 -35.31
C LEU A 195 -5.45 -1.11 -34.42
N SER A 196 -6.74 -1.11 -34.11
CA SER A 196 -7.37 -0.06 -33.31
C SER A 196 -7.44 -0.47 -31.84
N ALA A 197 -7.09 0.47 -30.96
CA ALA A 197 -7.21 0.36 -29.51
C ALA A 197 -8.59 0.84 -29.00
N HIS A 198 -9.48 1.28 -29.89
CA HIS A 198 -10.77 1.90 -29.56
C HIS A 198 -10.65 3.09 -28.60
N SER A 199 -9.59 3.89 -28.78
CA SER A 199 -9.27 4.98 -27.86
C SER A 199 -9.09 4.55 -26.38
N LEU A 200 -8.77 3.27 -26.13
CA LEU A 200 -8.48 2.73 -24.79
C LEU A 200 -6.97 2.55 -24.59
N ARG A 201 -6.43 3.23 -23.57
CA ARG A 201 -4.98 3.26 -23.31
C ARG A 201 -4.42 1.89 -22.94
N HIS A 202 -5.12 1.10 -22.12
CA HIS A 202 -4.66 -0.23 -21.70
C HIS A 202 -4.51 -1.20 -22.88
N LYS A 203 -5.27 -1.01 -23.97
CA LYS A 203 -5.12 -1.81 -25.19
C LYS A 203 -3.83 -1.50 -25.96
N LEU A 204 -3.26 -0.29 -25.82
CA LEU A 204 -2.03 0.08 -26.52
C LEU A 204 -0.83 -0.78 -26.12
N PHE A 205 -0.70 -1.14 -24.84
CA PHE A 205 0.37 -2.01 -24.36
C PHE A 205 0.35 -3.36 -25.08
N ILE A 206 -0.84 -3.96 -25.19
CA ILE A 206 -1.04 -5.27 -25.79
C ILE A 206 -0.83 -5.23 -27.31
N LEU A 207 -1.36 -4.20 -27.98
CA LEU A 207 -1.22 -4.04 -29.42
C LEU A 207 0.21 -3.69 -29.83
N GLN A 208 0.91 -2.86 -29.04
CA GLN A 208 2.30 -2.53 -29.28
C GLN A 208 3.20 -3.76 -29.07
N TYR A 209 2.97 -4.54 -28.02
CA TYR A 209 3.65 -5.82 -27.82
C TYR A 209 3.41 -6.76 -29.00
N PHE A 210 2.15 -6.91 -29.45
CA PHE A 210 1.80 -7.74 -30.59
C PHE A 210 2.53 -7.29 -31.87
N LEU A 211 2.60 -5.98 -32.14
CA LEU A 211 3.34 -5.41 -33.27
C LEU A 211 4.84 -5.68 -33.18
N ASN A 212 5.45 -5.56 -32.00
CA ASN A 212 6.89 -5.78 -31.81
C ASN A 212 7.32 -7.21 -32.20
N HIS A 213 6.39 -8.16 -32.10
CA HIS A 213 6.59 -9.57 -32.45
C HIS A 213 6.24 -9.92 -33.91
N ALA A 214 5.86 -8.93 -34.73
CA ALA A 214 5.57 -9.16 -36.13
C ALA A 214 6.83 -9.63 -36.90
N PRO A 215 6.77 -10.71 -37.70
CA PRO A 215 7.89 -11.18 -38.48
C PRO A 215 8.45 -10.09 -39.41
N GLN A 216 9.78 -9.87 -39.39
CA GLN A 216 10.41 -8.80 -40.19
C GLN A 216 10.09 -8.87 -41.69
N SER A 217 9.86 -10.06 -42.24
CA SER A 217 9.50 -10.28 -43.64
C SER A 217 8.16 -9.65 -44.04
N LEU A 218 7.23 -9.47 -43.10
CA LEU A 218 5.94 -8.83 -43.40
C LEU A 218 6.11 -7.38 -43.79
N PHE A 219 7.08 -6.68 -43.18
CA PHE A 219 7.33 -5.26 -43.43
C PHE A 219 7.89 -4.97 -44.84
N GLU A 220 8.24 -5.98 -45.64
CA GLU A 220 8.55 -5.80 -47.06
C GLU A 220 7.31 -5.33 -47.84
N ASN A 221 6.14 -5.91 -47.54
CA ASN A 221 4.89 -5.67 -48.27
C ASN A 221 3.86 -4.88 -47.44
N TRP A 222 3.92 -4.96 -46.12
CA TRP A 222 2.93 -4.40 -45.21
C TRP A 222 3.47 -3.24 -44.37
N ASN A 223 2.60 -2.27 -44.10
CA ASN A 223 2.70 -1.34 -42.98
C ASN A 223 1.73 -1.84 -41.92
N ILE A 224 2.24 -2.26 -40.78
CA ILE A 224 1.43 -2.68 -39.64
C ILE A 224 1.54 -1.56 -38.60
N VAL A 225 0.41 -0.98 -38.20
CA VAL A 225 0.37 0.23 -37.37
C VAL A 225 -0.63 0.05 -36.23
N VAL A 226 -0.26 0.46 -35.03
CA VAL A 226 -1.18 0.58 -33.88
C VAL A 226 -1.76 1.98 -33.87
N GLY A 227 -3.08 2.07 -33.89
CA GLY A 227 -3.83 3.32 -33.91
C GLY A 227 -4.04 3.87 -35.31
N ARG A 228 -5.27 4.34 -35.58
CA ARG A 228 -5.60 5.06 -36.81
C ARG A 228 -4.73 6.30 -37.00
N GLN A 229 -4.26 6.50 -38.24
CA GLN A 229 -3.49 7.66 -38.64
C GLN A 229 -4.41 8.76 -39.17
N ARG A 230 -3.99 10.02 -39.01
CA ARG A 230 -4.74 11.20 -39.45
C ARG A 230 -5.01 11.17 -40.95
N ASN A 231 -6.25 11.50 -41.34
CA ASN A 231 -6.68 11.65 -42.74
C ASN A 231 -7.57 12.88 -42.93
N ASP A 232 -6.97 13.96 -43.45
CA ASP A 232 -7.65 15.26 -43.63
C ASP A 232 -8.80 15.24 -44.65
N ASN A 233 -8.89 14.21 -45.50
CA ASN A 233 -9.94 14.08 -46.53
C ASN A 233 -10.94 12.95 -46.22
N PHE A 234 -11.03 12.53 -44.97
CA PHE A 234 -11.93 11.46 -44.56
C PHE A 234 -13.41 11.89 -44.70
N LEU A 235 -14.18 11.04 -45.38
CA LEU A 235 -15.63 11.18 -45.53
C LEU A 235 -16.29 9.92 -44.95
N LEU A 236 -17.06 10.09 -43.88
CA LEU A 236 -17.81 9.00 -43.28
C LEU A 236 -19.15 8.84 -44.00
N ARG A 237 -19.37 7.70 -44.63
CA ARG A 237 -20.62 7.36 -45.32
C ARG A 237 -21.21 6.08 -44.74
N THR A 238 -22.45 6.16 -44.26
CA THR A 238 -23.28 5.02 -43.86
C THR A 238 -24.56 5.01 -44.72
N GLU A 239 -25.45 4.03 -44.50
CA GLU A 239 -26.78 4.06 -45.13
C GLU A 239 -27.65 5.24 -44.61
N ASP A 240 -27.37 5.72 -43.39
CA ASP A 240 -28.18 6.73 -42.69
C ASP A 240 -27.67 8.17 -42.90
N PHE A 241 -26.37 8.39 -43.17
CA PHE A 241 -25.77 9.72 -43.29
C PHE A 241 -24.43 9.75 -44.08
N GLU A 242 -24.04 10.95 -44.52
CA GLU A 242 -22.72 11.25 -45.10
C GLU A 242 -22.19 12.56 -44.49
N ILE A 243 -21.07 12.49 -43.77
CA ILE A 243 -20.49 13.64 -43.03
C ILE A 243 -18.96 13.61 -43.06
N ASN A 244 -18.36 14.79 -42.92
CA ASN A 244 -16.91 14.97 -42.70
C ASN A 244 -16.66 15.94 -41.52
N ALA A 245 -15.39 16.23 -41.23
CA ALA A 245 -15.00 17.07 -40.10
C ALA A 245 -15.43 18.56 -40.23
N ASP A 246 -15.69 19.08 -41.43
CA ASP A 246 -16.24 20.43 -41.63
C ASP A 246 -17.73 20.52 -41.27
N ASP A 247 -18.45 19.39 -41.28
CA ASP A 247 -19.88 19.31 -40.94
C ASP A 247 -20.13 19.29 -39.41
N VAL A 248 -19.07 19.26 -38.61
CA VAL A 248 -19.12 19.16 -37.15
C VAL A 248 -18.57 20.44 -36.51
N LEU A 249 -19.39 21.05 -35.65
CA LEU A 249 -18.95 22.15 -34.77
C LEU A 249 -18.46 21.59 -33.43
N MET A 250 -17.42 22.21 -32.92
CA MET A 250 -16.67 21.82 -31.73
C MET A 250 -16.52 23.01 -30.78
N TRP A 251 -16.64 22.70 -29.49
CA TRP A 251 -16.20 23.55 -28.37
C TRP A 251 -15.23 22.76 -27.52
N VAL A 252 -14.19 23.43 -27.04
CA VAL A 252 -13.03 22.82 -26.39
C VAL A 252 -12.88 23.40 -25.00
N GLU A 253 -12.86 22.53 -23.99
CA GLU A 253 -12.67 22.87 -22.58
C GLU A 253 -11.43 22.12 -22.08
N LYS A 254 -10.51 22.82 -21.42
CA LYS A 254 -9.31 22.20 -20.84
C LYS A 254 -9.65 21.67 -19.45
N ASN A 255 -9.32 20.42 -19.18
CA ASN A 255 -9.44 19.79 -17.87
C ASN A 255 -8.21 20.07 -17.00
N ASP A 256 -8.33 19.78 -15.70
CA ASP A 256 -7.27 19.95 -14.71
C ASP A 256 -6.06 19.02 -14.96
N ASP A 257 -6.24 17.92 -15.70
CA ASP A 257 -5.22 16.93 -16.06
C ASP A 257 -4.49 17.24 -17.39
N ASN A 258 -4.57 18.49 -17.87
CA ASN A 258 -4.07 18.95 -19.17
C ASN A 258 -4.68 18.26 -20.40
N ARG A 259 -5.66 17.37 -20.25
CA ARG A 259 -6.44 16.83 -21.36
C ARG A 259 -7.64 17.72 -21.67
N VAL A 260 -8.35 17.37 -22.73
CA VAL A 260 -9.37 18.21 -23.34
C VAL A 260 -10.72 17.50 -23.34
N LYS A 261 -11.75 18.20 -22.89
CA LYS A 261 -13.14 17.83 -23.08
C LYS A 261 -13.71 18.53 -24.31
N LEU A 262 -14.35 17.75 -25.19
CA LEU A 262 -15.00 18.27 -26.39
C LEU A 262 -16.52 18.31 -26.22
N THR A 263 -17.16 19.34 -26.74
CA THR A 263 -18.60 19.29 -27.07
C THR A 263 -18.75 19.39 -28.57
N LEU A 264 -19.48 18.47 -29.18
CA LEU A 264 -19.63 18.35 -30.62
C LEU A 264 -21.10 18.52 -31.04
N TYR A 265 -21.33 19.19 -32.16
CA TYR A 265 -22.64 19.34 -32.77
C TYR A 265 -22.55 19.07 -34.27
N CYS A 266 -23.40 18.19 -34.79
CA CYS A 266 -23.56 17.97 -36.23
C CYS A 266 -25.04 17.88 -36.57
N HIS A 267 -25.50 18.71 -37.51
CA HIS A 267 -26.91 18.77 -37.89
C HIS A 267 -27.40 17.45 -38.50
N GLU A 268 -26.59 16.86 -39.40
CA GLU A 268 -26.91 15.63 -40.12
C GLU A 268 -27.02 14.41 -39.21
N LEU A 269 -26.35 14.42 -38.04
CA LEU A 269 -26.42 13.34 -37.05
C LEU A 269 -27.60 13.46 -36.08
N LEU A 270 -28.39 14.55 -36.08
CA LEU A 270 -29.51 14.71 -35.15
C LEU A 270 -30.59 13.61 -35.27
N PRO A 271 -30.98 13.12 -36.47
CA PRO A 271 -31.92 12.02 -36.59
C PRO A 271 -31.35 10.71 -36.02
N VAL A 272 -30.06 10.45 -36.26
CA VAL A 272 -29.35 9.27 -35.77
C VAL A 272 -29.23 9.31 -34.26
N LEU A 273 -28.79 10.44 -33.68
CA LEU A 273 -28.66 10.62 -32.24
C LEU A 273 -29.95 10.32 -31.46
N LYS A 274 -31.11 10.63 -32.05
CA LYS A 274 -32.43 10.33 -31.45
C LYS A 274 -32.85 8.86 -31.57
N LYS A 275 -32.39 8.17 -32.62
CA LYS A 275 -32.72 6.78 -32.93
C LYS A 275 -31.76 5.82 -32.21
N ASP A 276 -30.47 6.12 -32.28
CA ASP A 276 -29.35 5.31 -31.80
C ASP A 276 -28.20 6.23 -31.39
N ARG A 277 -28.09 6.47 -30.08
CA ARG A 277 -27.04 7.33 -29.52
C ARG A 277 -25.66 6.72 -29.71
N ASN A 278 -25.51 5.40 -29.62
CA ASN A 278 -24.21 4.73 -29.75
C ASN A 278 -23.66 4.88 -31.17
N HIS A 279 -24.52 4.76 -32.18
CA HIS A 279 -24.12 4.97 -33.58
C HIS A 279 -23.67 6.42 -33.84
N ALA A 280 -24.34 7.41 -33.23
CA ALA A 280 -23.91 8.82 -33.32
C ALA A 280 -22.58 9.08 -32.58
N PHE A 281 -22.38 8.48 -31.41
CA PHE A 281 -21.11 8.54 -30.66
C PHE A 281 -19.96 7.91 -31.43
N TRP A 282 -20.18 6.73 -32.01
CA TRP A 282 -19.21 6.08 -32.89
C TRP A 282 -18.81 7.00 -34.06
N ALA A 283 -19.78 7.61 -34.76
CA ALA A 283 -19.50 8.49 -35.88
C ALA A 283 -18.63 9.70 -35.49
N MET A 284 -18.91 10.31 -34.33
CA MET A 284 -18.12 11.41 -33.80
C MET A 284 -16.71 10.97 -33.39
N CYS A 285 -16.58 9.84 -32.70
CA CYS A 285 -15.30 9.27 -32.32
C CYS A 285 -14.41 9.05 -33.56
N MET A 286 -14.97 8.42 -34.60
CA MET A 286 -14.28 8.21 -35.88
C MET A 286 -13.80 9.53 -36.50
N LEU A 287 -14.61 10.60 -36.48
CA LEU A 287 -14.19 11.88 -37.03
C LEU A 287 -13.08 12.55 -36.20
N ILE A 288 -13.11 12.44 -34.86
CA ILE A 288 -12.03 12.94 -34.00
C ILE A 288 -10.73 12.20 -34.34
N GLU A 289 -10.77 10.87 -34.34
CA GLU A 289 -9.60 10.02 -34.63
C GLU A 289 -9.03 10.29 -36.02
N GLN A 290 -9.87 10.56 -37.02
CA GLN A 290 -9.40 10.92 -38.36
C GLN A 290 -8.79 12.32 -38.43
N CYS A 291 -9.18 13.24 -37.54
CA CYS A 291 -8.61 14.60 -37.47
C CYS A 291 -7.24 14.63 -36.81
N ILE A 292 -7.02 13.87 -35.73
CA ILE A 292 -5.78 13.97 -34.92
C ILE A 292 -5.00 12.66 -34.80
N GLY A 293 -5.57 11.53 -35.22
CA GLY A 293 -5.03 10.18 -34.98
C GLY A 293 -5.55 9.58 -33.68
N GLU A 294 -5.66 8.25 -33.63
CA GLU A 294 -6.17 7.52 -32.46
C GLU A 294 -5.22 7.66 -31.25
N ILE A 295 -3.91 7.62 -31.48
CA ILE A 295 -2.90 7.76 -30.41
C ILE A 295 -2.97 9.15 -29.77
N SER A 296 -3.10 10.21 -30.58
CA SER A 296 -3.33 11.57 -30.09
C SER A 296 -4.67 11.72 -29.39
N THR A 297 -5.69 10.97 -29.82
CA THR A 297 -7.00 10.96 -29.16
C THR A 297 -6.88 10.39 -27.75
N ILE A 298 -6.18 9.26 -27.58
CA ILE A 298 -5.89 8.64 -26.28
C ILE A 298 -5.09 9.58 -25.38
N ALA A 299 -4.08 10.25 -25.94
CA ALA A 299 -3.22 11.17 -25.18
C ALA A 299 -3.99 12.41 -24.68
N HIS A 300 -4.79 13.03 -25.54
CA HIS A 300 -5.25 14.41 -25.31
C HIS A 300 -6.74 14.57 -25.07
N ILE A 301 -7.59 13.64 -25.50
CA ILE A 301 -9.04 13.79 -25.38
C ILE A 301 -9.52 13.02 -24.16
N ALA A 302 -9.93 13.72 -23.11
CA ALA A 302 -10.45 13.12 -21.88
C ALA A 302 -11.87 12.57 -22.07
N SER A 303 -12.73 13.33 -22.75
CA SER A 303 -14.11 12.93 -23.06
C SER A 303 -14.71 13.81 -24.15
N PHE A 304 -15.82 13.38 -24.74
CA PHE A 304 -16.64 14.25 -25.58
C PHE A 304 -18.14 14.04 -25.35
N ASP A 305 -18.90 15.12 -25.54
CA ASP A 305 -20.36 15.12 -25.50
C ASP A 305 -20.93 15.52 -26.87
N ILE A 306 -22.08 14.95 -27.26
CA ILE A 306 -22.83 15.36 -28.45
C ILE A 306 -24.00 16.26 -28.04
N ALA A 307 -23.99 17.51 -28.51
CA ALA A 307 -25.06 18.47 -28.27
C ALA A 307 -26.22 18.28 -29.26
N ASP A 308 -27.45 18.39 -28.75
CA ASP A 308 -28.69 18.32 -29.55
C ASP A 308 -29.06 19.65 -30.23
N LYS A 309 -28.39 20.74 -29.82
CA LYS A 309 -28.51 22.10 -30.37
C LYS A 309 -27.16 22.80 -30.32
N VAL A 310 -26.97 23.79 -31.19
CA VAL A 310 -25.79 24.66 -31.19
C VAL A 310 -25.71 25.44 -29.87
N LYS A 311 -24.51 25.55 -29.27
CA LYS A 311 -24.26 26.40 -28.09
C LYS A 311 -24.33 27.90 -28.46
N ASP A 312 -24.59 28.77 -27.48
CA ASP A 312 -24.67 30.23 -27.70
C ASP A 312 -23.31 30.86 -28.07
N SER A 313 -22.20 30.22 -27.68
CA SER A 313 -20.84 30.61 -28.04
C SER A 313 -20.45 30.11 -29.43
N MET A 314 -19.55 30.82 -30.11
CA MET A 314 -19.08 30.44 -31.45
C MET A 314 -18.34 29.10 -31.42
N GLY A 315 -18.87 28.09 -32.11
CA GLY A 315 -18.20 26.80 -32.34
C GLY A 315 -17.21 26.87 -33.50
N LEU A 316 -16.16 26.05 -33.43
CA LEU A 316 -15.17 25.90 -34.49
C LEU A 316 -15.43 24.60 -35.28
N PRO A 317 -15.15 24.53 -36.59
CA PRO A 317 -15.18 23.25 -37.31
C PRO A 317 -14.20 22.24 -36.71
N LEU A 318 -14.56 20.96 -36.66
CA LEU A 318 -13.74 19.90 -36.04
C LEU A 318 -12.38 19.74 -36.73
N ASN A 319 -12.26 20.02 -38.03
CA ASN A 319 -10.97 19.97 -38.74
C ASN A 319 -9.92 20.97 -38.20
N ARG A 320 -10.32 21.94 -37.36
CA ARG A 320 -9.41 22.86 -36.67
C ARG A 320 -8.82 22.27 -35.39
N LEU A 321 -9.29 21.12 -34.93
CA LEU A 321 -8.86 20.48 -33.68
C LEU A 321 -7.34 20.34 -33.56
N PRO A 322 -6.58 19.90 -34.58
CA PRO A 322 -5.13 19.80 -34.47
C PRO A 322 -4.46 21.12 -34.07
N GLY A 323 -4.85 22.23 -34.73
CA GLY A 323 -4.29 23.55 -34.43
C GLY A 323 -4.77 24.13 -33.09
N VAL A 324 -5.97 23.72 -32.62
CA VAL A 324 -6.44 24.10 -31.27
C VAL A 324 -5.60 23.38 -30.21
N LEU A 325 -5.38 22.08 -30.35
CA LEU A 325 -4.54 21.30 -29.45
C LEU A 325 -3.09 21.83 -29.41
N GLU A 326 -2.51 22.11 -30.57
CA GLU A 326 -1.18 22.72 -30.67
C GLU A 326 -1.11 24.07 -29.94
N SER A 327 -2.13 24.92 -30.09
CA SER A 327 -2.21 26.21 -29.37
C SER A 327 -2.37 26.08 -27.86
N MET A 328 -2.78 24.91 -27.38
CA MET A 328 -2.92 24.55 -25.97
C MET A 328 -1.67 23.86 -25.40
N GLY A 329 -0.64 23.62 -26.23
CA GLY A 329 0.60 22.94 -25.84
C GLY A 329 0.53 21.41 -25.91
N CYS A 330 -0.47 20.83 -26.59
CA CYS A 330 -0.58 19.39 -26.77
C CYS A 330 0.25 18.93 -27.98
N GLU A 331 1.21 18.04 -27.76
CA GLU A 331 2.06 17.49 -28.82
C GLU A 331 1.35 16.40 -29.64
N PRO A 332 1.48 16.36 -30.98
CA PRO A 332 0.88 15.30 -31.78
C PRO A 332 1.60 13.96 -31.59
N TYR A 333 0.85 12.91 -31.27
CA TYR A 333 1.33 11.52 -31.22
C TYR A 333 0.78 10.70 -32.40
N THR A 334 1.69 10.03 -33.11
CA THR A 334 1.37 9.10 -34.20
C THR A 334 1.85 7.67 -33.94
N ASP A 335 2.65 7.47 -32.88
CA ASP A 335 3.31 6.22 -32.53
C ASP A 335 2.95 5.85 -31.08
N ALA A 336 2.36 4.67 -30.90
CA ALA A 336 1.93 4.18 -29.59
C ALA A 336 3.12 3.96 -28.65
N LYS A 337 4.26 3.45 -29.15
CA LYS A 337 5.47 3.25 -28.35
C LYS A 337 5.99 4.58 -27.80
N ILE A 338 6.06 5.62 -28.64
CA ILE A 338 6.49 6.96 -28.19
C ILE A 338 5.56 7.50 -27.10
N LEU A 339 4.24 7.31 -27.23
CA LEU A 339 3.31 7.72 -26.19
C LEU A 339 3.57 6.95 -24.89
N LEU A 340 3.67 5.62 -24.94
CA LEU A 340 3.84 4.77 -23.77
C LEU A 340 5.16 5.05 -23.05
N ASP A 341 6.27 5.17 -23.79
CA ASP A 341 7.62 5.43 -23.24
C ASP A 341 7.69 6.80 -22.52
N ASN A 342 6.95 7.81 -22.99
CA ASN A 342 7.06 9.20 -22.50
C ASN A 342 5.93 9.61 -21.54
N SER A 343 5.08 8.69 -21.10
CA SER A 343 3.88 9.03 -20.33
C SER A 343 3.79 8.27 -19.01
N PHE A 344 4.67 8.60 -18.08
CA PHE A 344 4.52 8.23 -16.68
C PHE A 344 3.91 9.39 -15.89
N TYR A 345 2.86 9.09 -15.14
CA TYR A 345 2.21 10.02 -14.24
C TYR A 345 2.67 9.74 -12.82
N SER A 346 3.28 10.74 -12.19
CA SER A 346 3.54 10.70 -10.76
C SER A 346 2.25 10.90 -9.97
N TYR A 347 2.11 10.18 -8.87
CA TYR A 347 1.00 10.32 -7.94
C TYR A 347 1.51 10.24 -6.50
N SER A 348 0.77 10.88 -5.60
CA SER A 348 0.98 10.81 -4.16
C SER A 348 -0.38 10.64 -3.50
N ILE A 349 -0.43 9.77 -2.49
CA ILE A 349 -1.63 9.38 -1.76
C ILE A 349 -1.26 9.43 -0.27
N GLU A 350 -2.22 9.75 0.61
CA GLU A 350 -2.00 9.62 2.05
C GLU A 350 -1.91 8.13 2.42
N PRO A 351 -0.79 7.65 2.96
CA PRO A 351 -0.60 6.23 3.21
C PRO A 351 -1.39 5.76 4.42
N VAL A 352 -1.96 4.55 4.33
CA VAL A 352 -2.55 3.85 5.46
C VAL A 352 -1.42 3.30 6.34
N LYS A 353 -1.42 3.70 7.62
CA LYS A 353 -0.39 3.35 8.62
C LYS A 353 -0.62 2.02 9.33
N ASP A 354 -1.65 1.29 8.94
CA ASP A 354 -1.93 -0.04 9.47
C ASP A 354 -1.08 -1.04 8.68
N PRO A 355 -0.10 -1.74 9.30
CA PRO A 355 0.75 -2.71 8.59
C PRO A 355 -0.06 -3.90 8.05
N GLU A 356 -1.26 -4.16 8.60
CA GLU A 356 -2.18 -5.21 8.13
C GLU A 356 -3.12 -4.72 7.01
N ALA A 357 -2.98 -3.47 6.56
CA ALA A 357 -3.75 -2.96 5.43
C ALA A 357 -3.42 -3.73 4.14
N PRO A 358 -4.38 -3.82 3.18
CA PRO A 358 -4.09 -4.45 1.90
C PRO A 358 -2.85 -3.84 1.22
N LEU A 359 -2.03 -4.69 0.61
CA LEU A 359 -0.84 -4.26 -0.13
C LEU A 359 -1.16 -3.10 -1.10
N ARG A 360 -0.21 -2.16 -1.20
CA ARG A 360 -0.30 -0.86 -1.91
C ARG A 360 -1.08 0.26 -1.22
N PHE A 361 -1.73 0.02 -0.08
CA PHE A 361 -2.40 1.10 0.66
C PHE A 361 -1.44 1.90 1.55
N ASP A 362 -0.21 1.41 1.76
CA ASP A 362 0.88 2.10 2.44
C ASP A 362 1.66 3.07 1.54
N ILE A 363 1.33 3.16 0.24
CA ILE A 363 2.04 3.99 -0.74
C ILE A 363 1.83 5.48 -0.44
N PHE A 364 2.94 6.23 -0.36
CA PHE A 364 2.90 7.69 -0.28
C PHE A 364 3.34 8.38 -1.58
N ALA A 365 4.15 7.71 -2.40
CA ALA A 365 4.62 8.23 -3.69
C ALA A 365 4.78 7.11 -4.71
N GLY A 366 4.42 7.38 -5.96
CA GLY A 366 4.65 6.45 -7.05
C GLY A 366 4.52 7.08 -8.43
N SER A 367 4.78 6.27 -9.45
CA SER A 367 4.57 6.62 -10.85
C SER A 367 3.92 5.48 -11.60
N THR A 368 3.09 5.79 -12.59
CA THR A 368 2.44 4.79 -13.44
C THR A 368 2.22 5.30 -14.85
N SER A 369 2.34 4.43 -15.85
CA SER A 369 1.93 4.70 -17.23
C SER A 369 0.50 4.24 -17.55
N LEU A 370 -0.17 3.58 -16.58
CA LEU A 370 -1.49 2.98 -16.72
C LEU A 370 -2.39 3.24 -15.50
N THR A 371 -2.79 4.49 -15.31
CA THR A 371 -3.64 4.93 -14.19
C THR A 371 -4.98 4.18 -14.10
N ALA A 372 -5.58 3.80 -15.24
CA ALA A 372 -6.87 3.12 -15.25
C ALA A 372 -6.82 1.77 -14.51
N LEU A 373 -5.76 0.99 -14.69
CA LEU A 373 -5.58 -0.30 -14.01
C LEU A 373 -5.43 -0.13 -12.48
N LEU A 374 -4.72 0.91 -12.04
CA LEU A 374 -4.63 1.22 -10.61
C LEU A 374 -5.97 1.69 -10.04
N ASN A 375 -6.72 2.49 -10.80
CA ASN A 375 -8.06 2.93 -10.39
C ASN A 375 -9.02 1.74 -10.25
N ASP A 376 -8.98 0.77 -11.15
CA ASP A 376 -9.74 -0.48 -11.03
C ASP A 376 -9.39 -1.18 -9.71
N TYR A 377 -8.09 -1.37 -9.42
CA TYR A 377 -7.61 -2.01 -8.19
C TYR A 377 -8.10 -1.30 -6.92
N TYR A 378 -7.94 0.03 -6.83
CA TYR A 378 -8.37 0.81 -5.66
C TYR A 378 -9.90 0.95 -5.54
N SER A 379 -10.64 0.84 -6.65
CA SER A 379 -12.11 0.89 -6.67
C SER A 379 -12.76 -0.49 -6.52
N HIS A 380 -11.95 -1.55 -6.39
CA HIS A 380 -12.39 -2.95 -6.35
C HIS A 380 -13.12 -3.41 -7.63
N GLU A 381 -12.84 -2.75 -8.75
CA GLU A 381 -13.26 -3.16 -10.09
C GLU A 381 -12.21 -4.11 -10.69
N THR A 382 -12.61 -4.95 -11.66
CA THR A 382 -11.72 -5.99 -12.23
C THR A 382 -11.69 -5.99 -13.75
N ASP A 383 -12.30 -5.01 -14.40
CA ASP A 383 -12.57 -5.01 -15.83
C ASP A 383 -11.28 -5.12 -16.67
N ILE A 384 -10.27 -4.28 -16.40
CA ILE A 384 -9.02 -4.29 -17.18
C ILE A 384 -8.22 -5.56 -16.91
N PHE A 385 -8.12 -5.99 -15.65
CA PHE A 385 -7.41 -7.22 -15.30
C PHE A 385 -8.06 -8.44 -15.96
N ASP A 386 -9.38 -8.55 -15.89
CA ASP A 386 -10.10 -9.71 -16.43
C ASP A 386 -10.01 -9.74 -17.97
N GLU A 387 -9.98 -8.57 -18.64
CA GLU A 387 -9.72 -8.47 -20.09
C GLU A 387 -8.32 -8.99 -20.46
N TYR A 388 -7.29 -8.62 -19.69
CA TYR A 388 -5.92 -9.13 -19.85
C TYR A 388 -5.84 -10.64 -19.56
N TYR A 389 -6.47 -11.10 -18.47
CA TYR A 389 -6.45 -12.51 -18.06
C TYR A 389 -6.97 -13.42 -19.17
N CYS A 390 -8.08 -13.05 -19.83
CA CYS A 390 -8.65 -13.84 -20.93
C CYS A 390 -7.68 -14.02 -22.12
N LYS A 391 -6.73 -13.09 -22.28
CA LYS A 391 -5.71 -13.13 -23.34
C LYS A 391 -4.42 -13.85 -22.93
N GLY A 392 -4.34 -14.37 -21.70
CA GLY A 392 -3.12 -14.99 -21.16
C GLY A 392 -2.10 -13.97 -20.69
N ILE A 393 -2.57 -12.80 -20.25
CA ILE A 393 -1.77 -11.66 -19.80
C ILE A 393 -2.06 -11.43 -18.32
N VAL A 394 -1.04 -11.11 -17.53
CA VAL A 394 -1.19 -10.82 -16.10
C VAL A 394 -0.71 -9.42 -15.80
N ALA A 395 -1.60 -8.57 -15.31
CA ALA A 395 -1.21 -7.33 -14.65
C ALA A 395 -0.93 -7.61 -13.17
N GLY A 396 0.23 -7.22 -12.67
CA GLY A 396 0.64 -7.52 -11.30
C GLY A 396 1.71 -6.58 -10.78
N PHE A 397 2.11 -6.81 -9.54
CA PHE A 397 3.24 -6.14 -8.92
C PHE A 397 4.08 -7.09 -8.09
N ILE A 398 5.38 -6.82 -8.05
CA ILE A 398 6.32 -7.39 -7.10
C ILE A 398 6.59 -6.31 -6.04
N CYS A 399 6.60 -6.68 -4.77
CA CYS A 399 7.00 -5.80 -3.70
C CYS A 399 7.97 -6.46 -2.73
N PHE A 400 8.82 -5.67 -2.08
CA PHE A 400 9.78 -6.15 -1.08
C PHE A 400 9.83 -5.24 0.14
N SER A 401 10.03 -5.85 1.32
CA SER A 401 10.06 -5.17 2.61
C SER A 401 11.21 -4.16 2.66
N LEU A 402 10.91 -2.99 3.22
CA LEU A 402 11.87 -1.93 3.46
C LEU A 402 12.68 -2.14 4.74
N GLU A 403 12.37 -3.13 5.57
CA GLU A 403 13.03 -3.35 6.87
C GLU A 403 14.49 -3.80 6.73
N SER A 404 14.82 -4.49 5.64
CA SER A 404 16.20 -4.96 5.39
C SER A 404 17.21 -3.86 5.05
N PHE A 405 16.74 -2.62 4.90
CA PHE A 405 17.55 -1.47 4.55
C PHE A 405 17.62 -0.57 5.78
N VAL A 406 18.73 -0.63 6.51
CA VAL A 406 18.93 0.07 7.80
C VAL A 406 20.13 1.02 7.80
N SER A 407 20.76 1.22 6.64
CA SER A 407 21.91 2.12 6.50
C SER A 407 21.50 3.59 6.39
N ASP A 408 22.46 4.50 6.55
CA ASP A 408 22.28 5.94 6.38
C ASP A 408 21.95 6.36 4.93
N ASP A 409 22.08 5.43 3.97
CA ASP A 409 21.77 5.60 2.53
C ASP A 409 20.53 4.77 2.12
N ARG A 410 19.66 4.42 3.09
CA ARG A 410 18.51 3.53 2.94
C ARG A 410 17.66 3.82 1.69
N ALA A 411 17.28 5.07 1.45
CA ALA A 411 16.44 5.44 0.31
C ALA A 411 17.12 5.15 -1.02
N LYS A 412 18.43 5.42 -1.11
CA LYS A 412 19.25 5.13 -2.30
C LYS A 412 19.46 3.63 -2.46
N GLU A 413 19.67 2.88 -1.38
CA GLU A 413 19.75 1.43 -1.43
C GLU A 413 18.44 0.80 -1.91
N ILE A 414 17.29 1.27 -1.42
CA ILE A 414 15.96 0.81 -1.85
C ILE A 414 15.76 1.06 -3.35
N LEU A 415 16.09 2.27 -3.82
CA LEU A 415 15.96 2.62 -5.24
C LEU A 415 16.93 1.81 -6.11
N ASN A 416 18.20 1.71 -5.71
CA ASN A 416 19.18 0.89 -6.43
C ASN A 416 18.79 -0.59 -6.44
N PHE A 417 18.24 -1.10 -5.35
CA PHE A 417 17.77 -2.48 -5.26
C PHE A 417 16.58 -2.71 -6.19
N ARG A 418 15.60 -1.80 -6.19
CA ARG A 418 14.47 -1.84 -7.12
C ARG A 418 14.92 -1.79 -8.57
N ASP A 419 15.80 -0.85 -8.90
CA ASP A 419 16.28 -0.65 -10.26
C ASP A 419 17.13 -1.86 -10.72
N LYS A 420 17.92 -2.45 -9.83
CA LYS A 420 18.66 -3.70 -10.09
C LYS A 420 17.72 -4.90 -10.30
N LEU A 421 16.67 -5.02 -9.51
CA LEU A 421 15.64 -6.05 -9.70
C LEU A 421 14.94 -5.88 -11.07
N LEU A 422 14.52 -4.65 -11.38
CA LEU A 422 13.90 -4.30 -12.67
C LEU A 422 14.83 -4.63 -13.84
N ASP A 423 16.08 -4.17 -13.79
CA ASP A 423 17.08 -4.43 -14.82
C ASP A 423 17.33 -5.93 -15.00
N THR A 424 17.36 -6.70 -13.91
CA THR A 424 17.53 -8.16 -13.96
C THR A 424 16.34 -8.81 -14.67
N ILE A 425 15.12 -8.45 -14.31
CA ILE A 425 13.91 -8.97 -14.96
C ILE A 425 13.91 -8.63 -16.45
N VAL A 426 14.20 -7.38 -16.81
CA VAL A 426 14.24 -6.93 -18.21
C VAL A 426 15.34 -7.63 -19.00
N GLN A 427 16.54 -7.83 -18.43
CA GLN A 427 17.66 -8.46 -19.11
C GLN A 427 17.46 -9.97 -19.33
N GLU A 428 16.96 -10.69 -18.32
CA GLU A 428 16.83 -12.14 -18.37
C GLU A 428 15.59 -12.58 -19.15
N THR A 429 14.50 -11.81 -19.07
CA THR A 429 13.24 -12.15 -19.76
C THR A 429 13.06 -11.43 -21.11
N GLY A 430 13.71 -10.28 -21.31
CA GLY A 430 13.58 -9.46 -22.52
C GLY A 430 12.20 -8.82 -22.70
N ASP A 431 11.97 -8.23 -23.88
CA ASP A 431 10.69 -7.62 -24.27
C ASP A 431 9.57 -8.68 -24.49
N ASP A 432 9.90 -9.97 -24.38
CA ASP A 432 9.01 -11.10 -24.67
C ASP A 432 8.09 -11.42 -23.49
N ALA A 433 8.52 -11.20 -22.24
CA ALA A 433 7.74 -11.59 -21.06
C ALA A 433 7.23 -10.40 -20.24
N PHE A 434 7.95 -9.29 -20.19
CA PHE A 434 7.77 -8.25 -19.18
C PHE A 434 7.59 -6.87 -19.77
N ILE A 435 6.58 -6.12 -19.29
CA ILE A 435 6.34 -4.72 -19.63
C ILE A 435 6.23 -3.93 -18.33
N PHE A 436 7.19 -3.04 -18.07
CA PHE A 436 7.16 -2.13 -16.93
C PHE A 436 6.04 -1.09 -17.08
N ILE A 437 5.20 -0.92 -16.06
CA ILE A 437 4.12 0.08 -16.06
C ILE A 437 4.17 1.05 -14.89
N GLY A 438 5.07 0.88 -13.92
CA GLY A 438 5.19 1.81 -12.80
C GLY A 438 5.97 1.26 -11.62
N GLY A 439 6.20 2.13 -10.65
CA GLY A 439 6.77 1.74 -9.37
C GLY A 439 6.32 2.69 -8.28
N ALA A 440 6.39 2.25 -7.03
CA ALA A 440 5.95 3.04 -5.90
C ALA A 440 6.76 2.75 -4.64
N THR A 441 6.73 3.69 -3.71
CA THR A 441 7.31 3.55 -2.38
C THR A 441 6.21 3.77 -1.35
N GLY A 442 6.07 2.80 -0.46
CA GLY A 442 5.18 2.87 0.69
C GLY A 442 5.92 2.91 2.01
N LEU A 443 5.17 2.87 3.11
CA LEU A 443 5.71 2.85 4.47
C LEU A 443 6.48 1.57 4.77
N TYR A 444 6.02 0.44 4.22
CA TYR A 444 6.55 -0.90 4.53
C TYR A 444 7.18 -1.58 3.32
N TYR A 445 6.72 -1.26 2.10
CA TYR A 445 7.15 -1.93 0.88
C TYR A 445 7.58 -0.97 -0.22
N CYS A 446 8.51 -1.42 -1.07
CA CYS A 446 8.76 -0.87 -2.40
C CYS A 446 8.09 -1.73 -3.47
N TYR A 447 7.58 -1.12 -4.55
CA TYR A 447 6.73 -1.77 -5.54
C TYR A 447 7.26 -1.61 -6.97
N ILE A 448 7.14 -2.67 -7.77
CA ILE A 448 7.34 -2.68 -9.23
C ILE A 448 6.05 -3.21 -9.87
N ASP A 449 5.37 -2.36 -10.62
CA ASP A 449 4.13 -2.67 -11.34
C ASP A 449 4.45 -3.07 -12.79
N PHE A 450 3.85 -4.16 -13.26
CA PHE A 450 4.12 -4.70 -14.60
C PHE A 450 2.89 -5.36 -15.25
N ILE A 451 3.00 -5.53 -16.57
CA ILE A 451 2.19 -6.45 -17.36
C ILE A 451 3.12 -7.59 -17.80
N ALA A 452 2.76 -8.82 -17.46
CA ALA A 452 3.46 -10.03 -17.85
C ALA A 452 2.72 -10.75 -19.00
N CYS A 453 3.43 -10.93 -20.11
CA CYS A 453 3.02 -11.76 -21.24
C CYS A 453 3.47 -13.22 -21.08
N ASP A 454 4.42 -13.47 -20.17
CA ASP A 454 4.79 -14.77 -19.60
C ASP A 454 5.11 -14.57 -18.10
N LEU A 455 4.13 -14.85 -17.24
CA LEU A 455 4.28 -14.64 -15.79
C LEU A 455 5.32 -15.59 -15.19
N THR A 456 5.41 -16.82 -15.68
CA THR A 456 6.32 -17.83 -15.12
C THR A 456 7.77 -17.36 -15.24
N ALA A 457 8.15 -16.87 -16.42
CA ALA A 457 9.50 -16.34 -16.64
C ALA A 457 9.83 -15.14 -15.73
N VAL A 458 8.86 -14.25 -15.49
CA VAL A 458 9.03 -13.09 -14.60
C VAL A 458 9.22 -13.53 -13.15
N LEU A 459 8.39 -14.44 -12.65
CA LEU A 459 8.47 -14.90 -11.26
C LEU A 459 9.72 -15.74 -10.99
N GLU A 460 10.08 -16.67 -11.89
CA GLU A 460 11.32 -17.45 -11.76
C GLU A 460 12.56 -16.54 -11.71
N THR A 461 12.57 -15.47 -12.49
CA THR A 461 13.65 -14.47 -12.48
C THR A 461 13.68 -13.68 -11.18
N ALA A 462 12.53 -13.24 -10.69
CA ALA A 462 12.42 -12.51 -9.42
C ALA A 462 12.84 -13.38 -8.22
N GLU A 463 12.36 -14.63 -8.16
CA GLU A 463 12.75 -15.61 -7.14
C GLU A 463 14.27 -15.85 -7.15
N ALA A 464 14.87 -16.06 -8.33
CA ALA A 464 16.31 -16.22 -8.47
C ALA A 464 17.10 -14.98 -8.02
N PHE A 465 16.54 -13.79 -8.24
CA PHE A 465 17.12 -12.53 -7.75
C PHE A 465 17.07 -12.45 -6.22
N PHE A 466 15.91 -12.71 -5.60
CA PHE A 466 15.75 -12.65 -4.14
C PHE A 466 16.53 -13.75 -3.41
N ALA A 467 16.73 -14.91 -4.04
CA ALA A 467 17.62 -15.96 -3.53
C ALA A 467 19.08 -15.48 -3.40
N GLN A 468 19.51 -14.52 -4.23
CA GLN A 468 20.87 -13.96 -4.22
C GLN A 468 20.98 -12.63 -3.47
N ASN A 469 19.88 -11.86 -3.40
CA ASN A 469 19.82 -10.52 -2.81
C ASN A 469 18.74 -10.53 -1.73
N LYS A 470 19.12 -10.97 -0.53
CA LYS A 470 18.18 -11.23 0.57
C LYS A 470 17.52 -9.93 1.06
N VAL A 471 16.21 -10.01 1.20
CA VAL A 471 15.36 -9.07 1.94
C VAL A 471 14.51 -9.89 2.91
N GLU A 472 13.85 -9.22 3.85
CA GLU A 472 13.06 -9.84 4.91
C GLU A 472 11.82 -10.54 4.32
N SER A 473 11.09 -9.85 3.44
CA SER A 473 9.98 -10.43 2.67
C SER A 473 9.95 -9.85 1.26
N ALA A 474 9.54 -10.68 0.30
CA ALA A 474 9.25 -10.26 -1.06
C ALA A 474 8.03 -11.02 -1.58
N LEU A 475 7.08 -10.31 -2.17
CA LEU A 475 5.78 -10.83 -2.55
C LEU A 475 5.46 -10.49 -4.00
N PHE A 476 4.74 -11.38 -4.66
CA PHE A 476 4.00 -11.10 -5.89
C PHE A 476 2.50 -11.02 -5.59
N LYS A 477 1.82 -10.08 -6.25
CA LYS A 477 0.35 -10.02 -6.25
C LYS A 477 -0.17 -9.57 -7.61
N THR A 478 -1.28 -10.13 -8.05
CA THR A 478 -2.01 -9.58 -9.20
C THR A 478 -2.63 -8.22 -8.89
N LEU A 479 -2.69 -7.32 -9.88
CA LEU A 479 -3.42 -6.04 -9.81
C LEU A 479 -4.93 -6.28 -9.96
N ARG A 480 -5.46 -7.20 -9.15
CA ARG A 480 -6.86 -7.57 -9.05
C ARG A 480 -7.24 -7.62 -7.57
N TYR A 481 -8.18 -6.78 -7.15
CA TYR A 481 -8.58 -6.78 -5.75
C TYR A 481 -9.19 -8.13 -5.34
N GLY A 482 -8.88 -8.58 -4.12
CA GLY A 482 -9.36 -9.85 -3.56
C GLY A 482 -8.59 -11.10 -3.99
N SER A 483 -7.49 -10.97 -4.73
CA SER A 483 -6.51 -12.06 -4.90
C SER A 483 -5.62 -12.19 -3.66
N GLU A 484 -5.02 -13.35 -3.46
CA GLU A 484 -3.97 -13.55 -2.47
C GLU A 484 -2.61 -13.06 -3.00
N SER A 485 -1.64 -12.88 -2.10
CA SER A 485 -0.24 -12.62 -2.43
C SER A 485 0.57 -13.91 -2.28
N LEU A 486 1.64 -14.02 -3.06
CA LEU A 486 2.55 -15.17 -3.05
C LEU A 486 3.94 -14.72 -2.61
N SER A 487 4.60 -15.47 -1.73
CA SER A 487 6.00 -15.20 -1.38
C SER A 487 6.92 -15.57 -2.54
N LEU A 488 7.90 -14.70 -2.81
CA LEU A 488 9.00 -14.91 -3.76
C LEU A 488 10.30 -15.26 -3.05
N ILE A 489 10.30 -15.25 -1.72
CA ILE A 489 11.38 -15.76 -0.92
C ILE A 489 11.00 -17.15 -0.47
N ASP A 490 11.88 -18.10 -0.72
CA ASP A 490 11.82 -19.40 -0.09
C ASP A 490 12.23 -19.24 1.38
N ASP A 491 11.28 -18.81 2.20
CA ASP A 491 11.40 -18.74 3.66
C ASP A 491 11.11 -20.11 4.31
N THR A 492 11.25 -21.23 3.57
CA THR A 492 11.38 -22.54 4.24
C THR A 492 12.73 -22.60 4.97
N ILE A 493 12.80 -21.88 6.08
CA ILE A 493 13.77 -22.11 7.14
C ILE A 493 13.41 -23.48 7.69
N GLU A 494 14.23 -24.51 7.43
CA GLU A 494 14.11 -25.73 8.23
C GLU A 494 14.58 -25.36 9.65
N PRO A 495 13.69 -25.33 10.65
CA PRO A 495 14.07 -24.89 11.98
C PRO A 495 15.13 -25.84 12.52
N VAL A 496 16.16 -25.28 13.16
CA VAL A 496 17.19 -26.11 13.82
C VAL A 496 16.57 -26.73 15.07
N ILE A 497 16.02 -27.94 14.93
CA ILE A 497 15.44 -28.70 16.03
C ILE A 497 16.52 -29.54 16.71
N HIS A 498 16.69 -29.32 18.01
CA HIS A 498 17.56 -30.13 18.86
C HIS A 498 16.90 -31.50 19.12
N GLU A 499 17.52 -32.59 18.65
CA GLU A 499 16.94 -33.95 18.75
C GLU A 499 16.61 -34.39 20.19
N ASP A 500 17.37 -33.91 21.18
CA ASP A 500 17.24 -34.27 22.59
C ASP A 500 16.07 -33.58 23.30
N THR A 501 15.69 -32.39 22.85
CA THR A 501 14.55 -31.62 23.38
C THR A 501 13.34 -31.64 22.45
N SER A 502 13.53 -32.07 21.19
CA SER A 502 12.55 -31.96 20.10
C SER A 502 12.01 -30.54 19.95
N SER A 503 12.88 -29.55 20.13
CA SER A 503 12.53 -28.12 20.12
C SER A 503 13.65 -27.28 19.52
N VAL A 504 13.33 -26.04 19.14
CA VAL A 504 14.31 -24.98 18.88
C VAL A 504 15.14 -24.62 20.12
N LEU A 505 14.63 -24.88 21.34
CA LEU A 505 15.38 -24.73 22.58
C LEU A 505 16.35 -25.90 22.78
N SER A 506 17.64 -25.61 22.98
CA SER A 506 18.62 -26.62 23.33
C SER A 506 18.50 -27.07 24.79
N SER A 507 19.12 -28.20 25.12
CA SER A 507 19.25 -28.64 26.53
C SER A 507 19.94 -27.61 27.44
N GLU A 508 20.76 -26.71 26.90
CA GLU A 508 21.41 -25.66 27.71
C GLU A 508 20.48 -24.48 27.94
N ASP A 509 19.65 -24.14 26.95
CA ASP A 509 18.63 -23.10 27.09
C ASP A 509 17.58 -23.53 28.12
N ILE A 510 17.12 -24.80 28.04
CA ILE A 510 16.21 -25.37 29.05
C ILE A 510 16.84 -25.34 30.45
N LYS A 511 18.10 -25.73 30.62
CA LYS A 511 18.78 -25.61 31.93
C LYS A 511 18.89 -24.17 32.42
N THR A 512 19.09 -23.22 31.50
CA THR A 512 19.15 -21.80 31.83
C THR A 512 17.79 -21.33 32.35
N LEU A 513 16.71 -21.70 31.65
CA LEU A 513 15.33 -21.44 32.09
C LEU A 513 15.03 -22.10 33.44
N GLU A 514 15.40 -23.37 33.62
CA GLU A 514 15.29 -24.09 34.89
C GLU A 514 16.07 -23.40 36.02
N SER A 515 17.24 -22.81 35.74
CA SER A 515 18.05 -22.11 36.74
C SER A 515 17.41 -20.84 37.28
N PHE A 516 16.42 -20.27 36.58
CA PHE A 516 15.63 -19.14 37.08
C PHE A 516 14.56 -19.56 38.08
N VAL A 517 14.28 -20.86 38.18
CA VAL A 517 13.40 -21.47 39.17
C VAL A 517 14.26 -21.85 40.38
N ASP A 518 14.32 -20.98 41.40
CA ASP A 518 15.02 -21.29 42.65
C ASP A 518 14.16 -22.23 43.50
N GLU A 519 14.74 -23.31 44.05
CA GLU A 519 14.02 -24.30 44.87
C GLU A 519 13.73 -23.79 46.30
N ASP A 520 14.42 -22.73 46.74
CA ASP A 520 14.39 -22.22 48.12
C ASP A 520 13.75 -20.82 48.27
N ASP A 521 13.33 -20.15 47.18
CA ASP A 521 12.67 -18.84 47.18
C ASP A 521 11.50 -18.80 46.19
N ASP A 522 10.28 -18.52 46.69
CA ASP A 522 9.04 -18.56 45.89
C ASP A 522 8.95 -17.46 44.82
N SER A 523 9.87 -16.48 44.84
CA SER A 523 10.00 -15.45 43.80
C SER A 523 11.03 -15.86 42.73
N GLY A 524 10.78 -17.00 42.06
CA GLY A 524 11.52 -17.34 40.84
C GLY A 524 11.57 -16.12 39.92
N TYR A 525 12.72 -15.82 39.32
CA TYR A 525 12.90 -14.58 38.53
C TYR A 525 12.19 -14.69 37.16
N TYR A 526 10.87 -14.87 37.15
CA TYR A 526 10.04 -15.05 35.94
C TYR A 526 10.19 -13.88 34.96
N GLY A 527 10.45 -12.66 35.45
CA GLY A 527 10.78 -11.52 34.59
C GLY A 527 12.10 -11.68 33.82
N LYS A 528 13.13 -12.31 34.43
CA LYS A 528 14.37 -12.65 33.72
C LYS A 528 14.15 -13.80 32.73
N MET A 529 13.27 -14.74 33.08
CA MET A 529 12.87 -15.81 32.18
C MET A 529 12.18 -15.26 30.93
N MET A 530 11.21 -14.36 31.10
CA MET A 530 10.56 -13.65 30.00
C MET A 530 11.58 -12.91 29.14
N GLN A 531 12.45 -12.10 29.76
CA GLN A 531 13.47 -11.36 29.02
C GLN A 531 14.39 -12.28 28.22
N TYR A 532 14.84 -13.39 28.81
CA TYR A 532 15.68 -14.37 28.11
C TYR A 532 14.95 -15.02 26.93
N LEU A 533 13.65 -15.34 27.09
CA LEU A 533 12.85 -15.92 26.01
C LEU A 533 12.62 -14.92 24.88
N ASP A 534 12.31 -13.66 25.20
CA ASP A 534 12.15 -12.59 24.21
C ASP A 534 13.48 -12.37 23.45
N ASP A 535 14.61 -12.25 24.17
CA ASP A 535 15.94 -12.12 23.56
C ASP A 535 16.31 -13.35 22.69
N PHE A 536 15.94 -14.56 23.11
CA PHE A 536 16.16 -15.79 22.36
C PHE A 536 15.35 -15.83 21.06
N ILE A 537 14.08 -15.43 21.12
CA ILE A 537 13.17 -15.37 19.98
C ILE A 537 13.68 -14.33 18.98
N ASP A 538 13.91 -13.09 19.44
CA ASP A 538 14.34 -11.98 18.59
C ASP A 538 15.65 -12.31 17.88
N LYS A 539 16.63 -12.82 18.64
CA LYS A 539 17.91 -13.23 18.08
C LYS A 539 17.79 -14.44 17.16
N GLY A 540 16.97 -15.42 17.48
CA GLY A 540 16.77 -16.61 16.65
C GLY A 540 16.14 -16.27 15.29
N ILE A 541 15.24 -15.28 15.26
CA ILE A 541 14.66 -14.72 14.04
C ILE A 541 15.73 -13.94 13.27
N GLU A 542 16.48 -13.05 13.93
CA GLU A 542 17.58 -12.26 13.33
C GLU A 542 18.64 -13.18 12.69
N ASP A 543 19.04 -14.23 13.41
CA ASP A 543 20.03 -15.23 12.98
C ASP A 543 19.46 -16.26 11.98
N ARG A 544 18.15 -16.17 11.64
CA ARG A 544 17.42 -17.09 10.74
C ARG A 544 17.53 -18.58 11.15
N LEU A 545 17.45 -18.86 12.45
CA LEU A 545 17.41 -20.23 12.99
C LEU A 545 16.02 -20.86 12.90
N PHE A 546 14.98 -20.02 12.92
CA PHE A 546 13.56 -20.34 12.77
C PHE A 546 12.79 -19.05 12.43
N SER A 547 11.59 -19.17 11.86
CA SER A 547 10.67 -18.04 11.70
C SER A 547 9.89 -17.74 13.00
N LYS A 548 9.19 -16.61 13.04
CA LYS A 548 8.31 -16.26 14.16
C LYS A 548 7.19 -17.29 14.35
N GLU A 549 6.58 -17.73 13.25
CA GLU A 549 5.53 -18.76 13.26
C GLU A 549 6.09 -20.09 13.78
N GLN A 550 7.29 -20.47 13.35
CA GLN A 550 7.95 -21.69 13.84
C GLN A 550 8.27 -21.63 15.33
N ALA A 551 8.70 -20.47 15.84
CA ALA A 551 8.88 -20.25 17.28
C ALA A 551 7.56 -20.36 18.06
N GLN A 552 6.47 -19.83 17.49
CA GLN A 552 5.13 -19.89 18.11
C GLN A 552 4.52 -21.30 18.08
N GLU A 553 4.79 -22.08 17.04
CA GLU A 553 4.37 -23.48 16.90
C GLU A 553 5.19 -24.46 17.76
N ASP A 554 6.41 -24.09 18.15
CA ASP A 554 7.29 -24.92 18.98
C ASP A 554 6.69 -25.15 20.38
N LEU A 555 6.43 -26.42 20.69
CA LEU A 555 5.73 -26.80 21.91
C LEU A 555 6.53 -26.47 23.18
N GLN A 556 7.84 -26.72 23.22
CA GLN A 556 8.63 -26.47 24.43
C GLN A 556 8.80 -24.97 24.67
N LEU A 557 9.02 -24.20 23.62
CA LEU A 557 9.12 -22.74 23.72
C LEU A 557 7.80 -22.14 24.19
N ALA A 558 6.67 -22.56 23.62
CA ALA A 558 5.34 -22.13 24.07
C ALA A 558 5.06 -22.52 25.54
N LEU A 559 5.50 -23.71 25.97
CA LEU A 559 5.38 -24.13 27.37
C LEU A 559 6.18 -23.21 28.30
N TRP A 560 7.44 -22.91 28.00
CA TRP A 560 8.29 -22.03 28.82
C TRP A 560 7.79 -20.58 28.81
N TYR A 561 7.37 -20.07 27.66
CA TYR A 561 6.76 -18.75 27.53
C TYR A 561 5.51 -18.62 28.40
N ALA A 562 4.62 -19.61 28.34
CA ALA A 562 3.44 -19.66 29.19
C ALA A 562 3.77 -19.81 30.67
N TYR A 563 4.82 -20.57 31.01
CA TYR A 563 5.27 -20.70 32.39
C TYR A 563 5.76 -19.36 32.95
N ALA A 564 6.58 -18.63 32.19
CA ALA A 564 7.09 -17.34 32.59
C ALA A 564 5.96 -16.29 32.68
N GLY A 565 5.12 -16.19 31.65
CA GLY A 565 4.06 -15.18 31.58
C GLY A 565 2.95 -15.38 32.59
N ASN A 566 2.48 -16.62 32.81
CA ASN A 566 1.36 -16.89 33.72
C ASN A 566 1.72 -16.75 35.21
N ASN A 567 3.01 -16.64 35.57
CA ASN A 567 3.46 -16.47 36.96
C ASN A 567 3.88 -15.02 37.29
N LEU A 568 3.65 -14.07 36.38
CA LEU A 568 3.93 -12.64 36.60
C LEU A 568 2.71 -11.81 36.99
N ASP A 569 1.55 -12.46 37.24
CA ASP A 569 0.31 -11.83 37.70
C ASP A 569 -0.07 -10.54 36.95
N SER A 570 0.05 -10.56 35.61
CA SER A 570 -0.27 -9.43 34.74
C SER A 570 -1.22 -9.83 33.63
N TYR A 571 -2.35 -9.13 33.53
CA TYR A 571 -3.33 -9.33 32.46
C TYR A 571 -2.70 -9.30 31.07
N MET A 572 -1.81 -8.32 30.82
CA MET A 572 -1.16 -8.17 29.52
C MET A 572 -0.33 -9.41 29.16
N LEU A 573 0.31 -10.04 30.15
CA LEU A 573 1.08 -11.26 29.94
C LEU A 573 0.18 -12.48 29.76
N TYR A 574 -0.90 -12.62 30.53
CA TYR A 574 -1.90 -13.67 30.28
C TYR A 574 -2.50 -13.56 28.87
N TYR A 575 -2.78 -12.33 28.42
CA TYR A 575 -3.22 -12.07 27.05
C TYR A 575 -2.17 -12.51 26.02
N SER A 576 -0.91 -12.08 26.19
CA SER A 576 0.19 -12.49 25.30
C SER A 576 0.37 -14.01 25.26
N VAL A 577 0.30 -14.68 26.42
CA VAL A 577 0.36 -16.16 26.50
C VAL A 577 -0.81 -16.80 25.77
N ALA A 578 -2.04 -16.29 25.94
CA ALA A 578 -3.21 -16.80 25.25
C ALA A 578 -3.14 -16.62 23.72
N GLN A 579 -2.50 -15.54 23.24
CA GLN A 579 -2.23 -15.38 21.80
C GLN A 579 -1.14 -16.35 21.33
N TRP A 580 -0.02 -16.41 22.06
CA TRP A 580 1.13 -17.22 21.68
C TRP A 580 0.81 -18.72 21.62
N MET A 581 0.20 -19.24 22.68
CA MET A 581 -0.02 -20.68 22.81
C MET A 581 -0.94 -21.24 21.72
N GLU A 582 -1.90 -20.47 21.21
CA GLU A 582 -2.86 -20.92 20.20
C GLU A 582 -2.19 -21.57 18.97
N HIS A 583 -1.04 -21.03 18.55
CA HIS A 583 -0.27 -21.53 17.40
C HIS A 583 0.32 -22.94 17.65
N SER A 584 0.74 -23.26 18.87
CA SER A 584 1.30 -24.56 19.23
C SER A 584 0.24 -25.64 19.52
N TYR A 585 -1.06 -25.33 19.40
CA TYR A 585 -2.15 -26.29 19.64
C TYR A 585 -2.02 -27.56 18.78
N VAL A 586 -1.58 -27.41 17.52
CA VAL A 586 -1.36 -28.54 16.60
C VAL A 586 -0.35 -29.57 17.12
N ASN A 587 0.56 -29.13 18.00
CA ASN A 587 1.61 -29.94 18.62
C ASN A 587 1.29 -30.35 20.07
N ALA A 588 0.20 -29.86 20.66
CA ALA A 588 -0.13 -30.03 22.08
C ALA A 588 -0.74 -31.39 22.47
N ARG A 589 -1.02 -32.27 21.50
CA ARG A 589 -1.68 -33.55 21.73
C ARG A 589 -0.91 -34.41 22.75
N GLY A 590 -1.61 -34.90 23.77
CA GLY A 590 -1.01 -35.67 24.88
C GLY A 590 -0.17 -34.84 25.86
N CYS A 591 -0.22 -33.50 25.83
CA CYS A 591 0.50 -32.62 26.74
C CYS A 591 -0.47 -31.84 27.66
N GLY A 592 -0.83 -32.41 28.81
CA GLY A 592 -1.72 -31.80 29.80
C GLY A 592 -1.18 -30.49 30.37
N THR A 593 0.15 -30.30 30.40
CA THR A 593 0.78 -29.03 30.80
C THR A 593 0.38 -27.89 29.88
N TRP A 594 0.32 -28.12 28.56
CA TRP A 594 -0.09 -27.11 27.58
C TRP A 594 -1.54 -26.70 27.83
N PHE A 595 -2.46 -27.67 27.93
CA PHE A 595 -3.87 -27.41 28.17
C PHE A 595 -4.12 -26.68 29.49
N TYR A 596 -3.37 -27.03 30.53
CA TYR A 596 -3.45 -26.37 31.83
C TYR A 596 -3.03 -24.90 31.73
N ARG A 597 -1.82 -24.63 31.21
CA ARG A 597 -1.30 -23.25 31.11
C ARG A 597 -2.15 -22.39 30.19
N TYR A 598 -2.64 -22.96 29.08
CA TYR A 598 -3.51 -22.24 28.16
C TYR A 598 -4.88 -21.93 28.76
N SER A 599 -5.52 -22.90 29.42
CA SER A 599 -6.81 -22.67 30.09
C SER A 599 -6.71 -21.67 31.26
N VAL A 600 -5.57 -21.60 31.96
CA VAL A 600 -5.30 -20.54 32.94
C VAL A 600 -5.23 -19.18 32.25
N ALA A 601 -4.44 -19.04 31.18
CA ALA A 601 -4.31 -17.77 30.46
C ALA A 601 -5.66 -17.27 29.92
N LEU A 602 -6.47 -18.16 29.34
CA LEU A 602 -7.84 -17.87 28.88
C LEU A 602 -8.76 -17.41 30.03
N MET A 603 -8.66 -18.04 31.20
CA MET A 603 -9.45 -17.67 32.38
C MET A 603 -9.14 -16.25 32.84
N TYR A 604 -7.86 -15.88 32.93
CA TYR A 604 -7.43 -14.52 33.27
C TYR A 604 -7.76 -13.47 32.18
N CYS A 605 -8.09 -13.93 30.97
CA CYS A 605 -8.62 -13.09 29.89
C CYS A 605 -10.15 -13.01 29.85
N SER A 606 -10.87 -13.51 30.87
CA SER A 606 -12.35 -13.59 30.90
C SER A 606 -12.97 -14.48 29.79
N ARG A 607 -12.19 -15.38 29.18
CA ARG A 607 -12.64 -16.36 28.17
C ARG A 607 -13.03 -17.70 28.82
N LEU A 608 -13.95 -17.65 29.78
CA LEU A 608 -14.23 -18.75 30.71
C LEU A 608 -14.80 -20.02 30.04
N ASP A 609 -15.64 -19.87 29.01
CA ASP A 609 -16.19 -21.02 28.27
C ASP A 609 -15.09 -21.79 27.53
N GLU A 610 -14.14 -21.06 26.94
CA GLU A 610 -12.99 -21.64 26.25
C GLU A 610 -12.01 -22.26 27.24
N ALA A 611 -11.74 -21.59 28.35
CA ALA A 611 -10.95 -22.14 29.44
C ALA A 611 -11.52 -23.48 29.92
N LEU A 612 -12.85 -23.60 30.09
CA LEU A 612 -13.50 -24.86 30.48
C LEU A 612 -13.36 -25.93 29.39
N LYS A 613 -13.52 -25.56 28.12
CA LYS A 613 -13.34 -26.47 26.99
C LYS A 613 -11.94 -27.10 27.01
N PHE A 614 -10.90 -26.28 27.08
CA PHE A 614 -9.52 -26.75 27.06
C PHE A 614 -9.11 -27.47 28.36
N ALA A 615 -9.66 -27.09 29.52
CA ALA A 615 -9.46 -27.83 30.76
C ALA A 615 -10.03 -29.26 30.66
N LYS A 616 -11.22 -29.43 30.06
CA LYS A 616 -11.80 -30.76 29.80
C LYS A 616 -10.99 -31.57 28.81
N GLU A 617 -10.50 -30.94 27.74
CA GLU A 617 -9.66 -31.58 26.73
C GLU A 617 -8.33 -32.05 27.33
N GLY A 618 -7.66 -31.21 28.12
CA GLY A 618 -6.42 -31.57 28.79
C GLY A 618 -6.57 -32.75 29.76
N ALA A 619 -7.69 -32.82 30.50
CA ALA A 619 -7.98 -33.94 31.40
C ALA A 619 -8.23 -35.27 30.65
N VAL A 620 -8.55 -35.22 29.35
CA VAL A 620 -8.65 -36.39 28.47
C VAL A 620 -7.30 -36.73 27.83
N GLU A 621 -6.56 -35.72 27.38
CA GLU A 621 -5.29 -35.87 26.68
C GLU A 621 -4.17 -36.40 27.61
N GLU A 622 -4.10 -35.92 28.85
CA GLU A 622 -3.14 -36.42 29.85
C GLU A 622 -3.79 -36.51 31.25
N PRO A 623 -4.56 -37.58 31.53
CA PRO A 623 -5.29 -37.73 32.80
C PRO A 623 -4.40 -37.83 34.04
N ASP A 624 -3.12 -38.19 33.88
CA ASP A 624 -2.16 -38.34 34.97
C ASP A 624 -1.44 -37.03 35.33
N TYR A 625 -1.66 -35.95 34.57
CA TYR A 625 -1.15 -34.62 34.92
C TYR A 625 -2.05 -33.97 35.98
N PRO A 626 -1.58 -33.71 37.21
CA PRO A 626 -2.46 -33.31 38.30
C PRO A 626 -3.06 -31.92 38.11
N TRP A 627 -2.29 -30.94 37.64
CA TRP A 627 -2.69 -29.53 37.68
C TRP A 627 -3.87 -29.20 36.74
N ILE A 628 -4.08 -29.98 35.67
CA ILE A 628 -5.28 -29.83 34.82
C ILE A 628 -6.57 -30.13 35.60
N TRP A 629 -6.54 -31.05 36.56
CA TRP A 629 -7.69 -31.36 37.40
C TRP A 629 -7.99 -30.25 38.41
N LEU A 630 -6.95 -29.55 38.89
CA LEU A 630 -7.13 -28.36 39.73
C LEU A 630 -7.89 -27.27 38.95
N GLN A 631 -7.43 -26.97 37.74
CA GLN A 631 -8.06 -25.97 36.86
C GLN A 631 -9.47 -26.37 36.44
N LEU A 632 -9.67 -27.64 36.06
CA LEU A 632 -10.97 -28.17 35.71
C LEU A 632 -11.94 -28.11 36.91
N GLY A 633 -11.47 -28.40 38.12
CA GLY A 633 -12.27 -28.30 39.35
C GLY A 633 -12.79 -26.88 39.60
N LYS A 634 -11.92 -25.89 39.51
CA LYS A 634 -12.26 -24.45 39.65
C LYS A 634 -13.33 -24.03 38.63
N LEU A 635 -13.12 -24.36 37.35
CA LEU A 635 -14.03 -23.98 36.28
C LEU A 635 -15.37 -24.72 36.35
N LEU A 636 -15.39 -26.03 36.61
CA LEU A 636 -16.64 -26.80 36.79
C LEU A 636 -17.49 -26.21 37.91
N TYR A 637 -16.86 -25.89 39.05
CA TYR A 637 -17.57 -25.27 40.17
C TYR A 637 -18.16 -23.91 39.78
N HIS A 638 -17.38 -23.07 39.10
CA HIS A 638 -17.83 -21.78 38.59
C HIS A 638 -19.09 -21.89 37.70
N PHE A 639 -19.12 -22.88 36.81
CA PHE A 639 -20.26 -23.16 35.94
C PHE A 639 -21.40 -23.95 36.61
N GLY A 640 -21.32 -24.19 37.92
CA GLY A 640 -22.37 -24.79 38.74
C GLY A 640 -22.34 -26.32 38.86
N ASP A 641 -21.31 -26.98 38.35
CA ASP A 641 -21.11 -28.43 38.48
C ASP A 641 -20.27 -28.77 39.73
N LYS A 642 -20.90 -28.67 40.90
CA LYS A 642 -20.23 -28.96 42.19
C LYS A 642 -19.79 -30.42 42.31
N GLU A 643 -20.55 -31.38 41.77
CA GLU A 643 -20.19 -32.80 41.85
C GLU A 643 -18.96 -33.08 41.00
N GLY A 644 -18.93 -32.62 39.74
CA GLY A 644 -17.78 -32.76 38.86
C GLY A 644 -16.52 -32.07 39.39
N ALA A 645 -16.67 -30.92 40.05
CA ALA A 645 -15.55 -30.21 40.68
C ALA A 645 -14.91 -31.02 41.82
N LEU A 646 -15.73 -31.63 42.70
CA LEU A 646 -15.23 -32.48 43.79
C LEU A 646 -14.61 -33.79 43.27
N ASP A 647 -15.14 -34.36 42.18
CA ASP A 647 -14.56 -35.53 41.51
C ASP A 647 -13.19 -35.21 40.90
N ALA A 648 -13.01 -34.02 40.33
CA ALA A 648 -11.72 -33.53 39.83
C ALA A 648 -10.70 -33.35 40.98
N VAL A 649 -11.12 -32.75 42.10
CA VAL A 649 -10.30 -32.64 43.31
C VAL A 649 -9.90 -34.02 43.86
N GLU A 650 -10.83 -34.98 43.91
CA GLU A 650 -10.52 -36.34 44.35
C GLU A 650 -9.52 -37.04 43.43
N HIS A 651 -9.61 -36.82 42.11
CA HIS A 651 -8.61 -37.31 41.15
C HIS A 651 -7.25 -36.66 41.39
N GLY A 652 -7.17 -35.34 41.53
CA GLY A 652 -5.94 -34.62 41.83
C GLY A 652 -5.25 -35.14 43.10
N LEU A 653 -6.00 -35.32 44.19
CA LEU A 653 -5.48 -35.86 45.46
C LEU A 653 -5.05 -37.34 45.38
N LYS A 654 -5.56 -38.11 44.40
CA LYS A 654 -5.04 -39.47 44.14
C LYS A 654 -3.67 -39.42 43.46
N LEU A 655 -3.43 -38.44 42.59
CA LEU A 655 -2.16 -38.23 41.91
C LEU A 655 -1.12 -37.60 42.86
N VAL A 656 -1.51 -36.60 43.65
CA VAL A 656 -0.65 -35.90 44.62
C VAL A 656 -1.31 -35.89 46.01
N PRO A 657 -1.12 -36.93 46.83
CA PRO A 657 -1.78 -37.03 48.14
C PRO A 657 -1.32 -35.98 49.14
N GLY A 658 -2.28 -35.25 49.71
CA GLY A 658 -2.03 -34.22 50.74
C GLY A 658 -1.50 -32.90 50.18
N ASP A 659 -1.71 -32.65 48.88
CA ASP A 659 -1.38 -31.38 48.24
C ASP A 659 -2.22 -30.22 48.80
N TYR A 660 -1.56 -29.09 49.06
CA TYR A 660 -2.18 -27.92 49.68
C TYR A 660 -3.26 -27.29 48.79
N GLU A 661 -3.00 -27.14 47.49
CA GLU A 661 -3.92 -26.46 46.57
C GLU A 661 -5.22 -27.24 46.39
N PHE A 662 -5.14 -28.57 46.29
CA PHE A 662 -6.33 -29.41 46.22
C PHE A 662 -7.14 -29.44 47.52
N GLU A 663 -6.47 -29.45 48.68
CA GLU A 663 -7.16 -29.37 49.98
C GLU A 663 -7.84 -28.02 50.18
N THR A 664 -7.19 -26.93 49.77
CA THR A 664 -7.75 -25.57 49.78
C THR A 664 -8.95 -25.47 48.85
N LEU A 665 -8.81 -25.87 47.58
CA LEU A 665 -9.92 -25.84 46.61
C LEU A 665 -11.13 -26.63 47.10
N LYS A 666 -10.91 -27.79 47.74
CA LYS A 666 -11.99 -28.57 48.35
C LYS A 666 -12.75 -27.77 49.41
N GLN A 667 -12.02 -27.11 50.30
CA GLN A 667 -12.59 -26.31 51.37
C GLN A 667 -13.36 -25.11 50.79
N GLU A 668 -12.83 -24.44 49.78
CA GLU A 668 -13.45 -23.31 49.10
C GLU A 668 -14.75 -23.67 48.36
N ILE A 669 -14.78 -24.83 47.72
CA ILE A 669 -16.00 -25.40 47.10
C ILE A 669 -17.09 -25.65 48.16
N ASP A 670 -16.70 -26.05 49.36
CA ASP A 670 -17.61 -26.27 50.49
C ASP A 670 -18.07 -24.97 51.15
N ASP A 671 -17.19 -23.97 51.21
CA ASP A 671 -17.48 -22.65 51.79
C ASP A 671 -18.23 -21.71 50.84
N GLY A 672 -18.34 -22.05 49.56
CA GLY A 672 -19.08 -21.25 48.59
C GLY A 672 -18.26 -20.14 47.92
N ALA A 673 -16.95 -20.33 47.81
CA ALA A 673 -16.04 -19.34 47.24
C ALA A 673 -16.34 -19.06 45.75
N SER A 674 -16.21 -17.81 45.32
CA SER A 674 -16.22 -17.45 43.90
C SER A 674 -14.92 -17.86 43.21
N LEU A 675 -14.93 -17.95 41.88
CA LEU A 675 -13.73 -18.28 41.09
C LEU A 675 -12.55 -17.34 41.41
N GLU A 676 -12.82 -16.05 41.61
CA GLU A 676 -11.79 -15.05 41.95
C GLU A 676 -11.24 -15.24 43.37
N GLN A 677 -12.04 -15.76 44.30
CA GLN A 677 -11.55 -16.13 45.64
C GLN A 677 -10.66 -17.36 45.58
N MET A 678 -11.01 -18.35 44.75
CA MET A 678 -10.22 -19.56 44.50
C MET A 678 -8.85 -19.29 43.86
N GLU A 679 -8.69 -18.13 43.21
CA GLU A 679 -7.41 -17.68 42.65
C GLU A 679 -6.58 -16.83 43.63
N TYR A 680 -7.18 -16.36 44.74
CA TYR A 680 -6.50 -15.50 45.70
C TYR A 680 -5.68 -16.30 46.73
N HIS A 681 -4.81 -17.16 46.21
CA HIS A 681 -3.96 -18.08 46.97
C HIS A 681 -2.57 -18.22 46.33
N TRP A 682 -1.57 -18.54 47.15
CA TRP A 682 -0.26 -18.99 46.65
C TRP A 682 -0.08 -20.49 46.83
N ILE A 683 0.58 -21.12 45.85
CA ILE A 683 0.89 -22.55 45.87
C ILE A 683 1.76 -22.90 47.10
N ASN A 684 2.64 -22.00 47.54
CA ASN A 684 3.42 -22.17 48.76
C ASN A 684 2.59 -21.81 50.01
N PRO A 685 2.39 -22.74 50.96
CA PRO A 685 1.55 -22.48 52.14
C PRO A 685 2.04 -21.34 53.05
N ASN A 686 3.36 -21.06 53.08
CA ASN A 686 3.90 -19.96 53.87
C ASN A 686 3.68 -18.61 53.18
N ALA A 687 3.85 -18.55 51.86
CA ALA A 687 3.53 -17.37 51.06
C ALA A 687 2.04 -17.08 51.13
N ASP A 688 1.18 -18.10 50.95
CA ASP A 688 -0.27 -17.95 51.06
C ASP A 688 -0.67 -17.44 52.45
N LYS A 689 -0.07 -17.99 53.51
CA LYS A 689 -0.32 -17.48 54.85
C LYS A 689 0.08 -16.01 55.02
N LYS A 690 1.13 -15.52 54.36
CA LYS A 690 1.48 -14.08 54.35
C LYS A 690 0.42 -13.27 53.60
N LEU A 691 -0.03 -13.76 52.44
CA LEU A 691 -1.11 -13.16 51.65
C LEU A 691 -2.40 -13.03 52.49
N GLN A 692 -2.85 -14.13 53.10
CA GLN A 692 -4.04 -14.15 53.96
C GLN A 692 -3.89 -13.29 55.24
N MET A 693 -2.66 -12.99 55.67
CA MET A 693 -2.37 -12.07 56.79
C MET A 693 -2.24 -10.60 56.35
N GLY A 694 -2.29 -10.30 55.04
CA GLY A 694 -2.05 -8.96 54.49
C GLY A 694 -0.60 -8.49 54.67
N LEU A 695 0.35 -9.44 54.69
CA LEU A 695 1.79 -9.20 54.85
C LEU A 695 2.58 -9.45 53.55
N ASP A 696 1.86 -9.58 52.45
CA ASP A 696 2.41 -9.89 51.13
C ASP A 696 2.54 -8.61 50.31
N GLU A 697 3.74 -8.40 49.75
CA GLU A 697 4.09 -7.22 48.96
C GLU A 697 3.49 -7.28 47.55
N ASP A 698 3.20 -8.49 47.04
CA ASP A 698 2.68 -8.73 45.68
C ASP A 698 1.14 -8.89 45.66
N ALA A 699 0.49 -8.77 46.82
CA ALA A 699 -0.96 -8.94 46.98
C ALA A 699 -1.78 -8.06 46.02
N ASP A 700 -1.31 -6.84 45.77
CA ASP A 700 -1.99 -5.86 44.93
C ASP A 700 -1.91 -6.21 43.43
N ASP A 701 -0.78 -6.75 42.96
CA ASP A 701 -0.62 -7.22 41.57
C ASP A 701 -1.48 -8.45 41.30
N LYS A 702 -1.47 -9.41 42.22
CA LYS A 702 -2.34 -10.59 42.14
C LYS A 702 -3.83 -10.22 42.07
N GLN A 703 -4.28 -9.27 42.91
CA GLN A 703 -5.67 -8.81 42.88
C GLN A 703 -6.04 -8.12 41.55
N ARG A 704 -5.11 -7.36 40.95
CA ARG A 704 -5.30 -6.74 39.63
C ARG A 704 -5.50 -7.80 38.54
N ALA A 705 -4.64 -8.81 38.46
CA ALA A 705 -4.82 -9.90 37.51
C ALA A 705 -6.15 -10.65 37.71
N ILE A 706 -6.50 -10.99 38.96
CA ILE A 706 -7.76 -11.67 39.30
C ILE A 706 -8.98 -10.82 38.90
N ALA A 707 -8.88 -9.49 38.99
CA ALA A 707 -9.96 -8.60 38.59
C ALA A 707 -10.31 -8.72 37.08
N CYS A 708 -9.43 -9.28 36.25
CA CYS A 708 -9.67 -9.52 34.83
C CYS A 708 -10.41 -10.84 34.52
N ILE A 709 -10.76 -11.66 35.52
CA ILE A 709 -11.38 -12.99 35.27
C ILE A 709 -12.89 -12.89 35.00
N ARG A 710 -13.63 -12.05 35.74
CA ARG A 710 -15.11 -11.99 35.65
C ARG A 710 -15.63 -10.57 35.50
N VAL A 711 -16.59 -10.35 34.62
CA VAL A 711 -17.24 -9.04 34.50
C VAL A 711 -18.13 -8.76 35.72
N ASN A 712 -17.99 -7.56 36.30
CA ASN A 712 -18.99 -6.97 37.17
C ASN A 712 -19.95 -6.12 36.33
N GLU A 713 -21.12 -6.66 36.01
CA GLU A 713 -22.11 -6.02 35.13
C GLU A 713 -22.50 -4.59 35.57
N GLU A 714 -22.66 -4.36 36.88
CA GLU A 714 -23.01 -3.03 37.40
C GLU A 714 -21.86 -2.04 37.27
N GLY A 715 -20.63 -2.49 37.55
CA GLY A 715 -19.43 -1.66 37.43
C GLY A 715 -19.09 -1.33 35.98
N LEU A 716 -19.21 -2.30 35.07
CA LEU A 716 -19.02 -2.09 33.64
C LEU A 716 -20.03 -1.08 33.11
N ALA A 717 -21.32 -1.26 33.40
CA ALA A 717 -22.36 -0.32 32.97
C ALA A 717 -22.09 1.11 33.45
N LYS A 718 -21.59 1.28 34.68
CA LYS A 718 -21.20 2.60 35.20
C LYS A 718 -20.00 3.19 34.46
N ALA A 719 -18.99 2.39 34.12
CA ALA A 719 -17.83 2.84 33.36
C ALA A 719 -18.20 3.24 31.92
N LEU A 720 -19.05 2.43 31.26
CA LEU A 720 -19.51 2.71 29.90
C LEU A 720 -20.40 3.96 29.82
N ASP A 721 -21.34 4.13 30.77
CA ASP A 721 -22.16 5.35 30.86
C ASP A 721 -21.29 6.59 31.10
N LEU A 722 -20.29 6.48 31.99
CA LEU A 722 -19.36 7.56 32.27
C LEU A 722 -18.67 8.06 30.99
N PHE A 723 -18.07 7.16 30.21
CA PHE A 723 -17.40 7.51 28.94
C PHE A 723 -18.35 7.61 27.73
N LYS A 724 -19.66 7.46 27.94
CA LYS A 724 -20.72 7.52 26.91
C LYS A 724 -20.54 6.50 25.78
N LEU A 725 -20.20 5.28 26.14
CA LEU A 725 -19.94 4.18 25.21
C LEU A 725 -21.17 3.29 24.93
N ASP A 726 -22.31 3.60 25.53
CA ASP A 726 -23.55 2.84 25.30
C ASP A 726 -23.96 2.86 23.82
N GLY A 727 -23.89 1.68 23.18
CA GLY A 727 -24.22 1.51 21.76
C GLY A 727 -23.11 1.95 20.78
N VAL A 728 -21.94 2.33 21.28
CA VAL A 728 -20.74 2.61 20.47
C VAL A 728 -19.96 1.32 20.28
N VAL A 729 -19.50 1.05 19.06
CA VAL A 729 -18.58 -0.07 18.79
C VAL A 729 -17.18 0.34 19.24
N TYR A 730 -16.62 -0.38 20.21
CA TYR A 730 -15.25 -0.19 20.70
C TYR A 730 -14.54 -1.54 20.86
N LYS A 731 -13.21 -1.54 20.94
CA LYS A 731 -12.45 -2.78 21.20
C LYS A 731 -12.59 -3.10 22.69
N LYS A 732 -13.12 -4.27 23.01
CA LYS A 732 -13.46 -4.65 24.38
C LYS A 732 -12.26 -5.18 25.16
N ASP A 733 -11.49 -6.08 24.54
CA ASP A 733 -10.52 -6.88 25.30
C ASP A 733 -9.10 -6.95 24.67
N ILE A 734 -8.89 -6.48 23.44
CA ILE A 734 -7.64 -6.74 22.68
C ILE A 734 -6.77 -5.48 22.50
N PRO A 735 -5.55 -5.42 23.07
CA PRO A 735 -5.14 -5.99 24.36
C PRO A 735 -5.71 -5.18 25.54
N GLY A 736 -6.78 -4.41 25.32
CA GLY A 736 -7.45 -3.62 26.34
C GLY A 736 -8.71 -2.94 25.81
N CYS A 737 -9.50 -2.31 26.68
CA CYS A 737 -10.65 -1.52 26.26
C CYS A 737 -10.19 -0.24 25.54
N GLU A 738 -10.40 -0.15 24.21
CA GLU A 738 -9.94 0.98 23.39
C GLU A 738 -11.10 1.65 22.64
N PHE A 739 -11.15 2.98 22.72
CA PHE A 739 -12.13 3.80 21.99
C PHE A 739 -11.61 5.22 21.70
N LYS A 740 -12.17 5.84 20.66
CA LYS A 740 -11.96 7.25 20.34
C LYS A 740 -12.74 8.14 21.29
N TYR A 741 -12.10 9.17 21.82
CA TYR A 741 -12.68 10.11 22.77
C TYR A 741 -12.39 11.54 22.32
N VAL A 742 -13.42 12.40 22.30
CA VAL A 742 -13.32 13.77 21.79
C VAL A 742 -13.16 14.74 22.96
N ILE A 743 -12.05 15.48 22.95
CA ILE A 743 -11.70 16.49 23.95
C ILE A 743 -11.54 17.83 23.22
N GLU A 744 -12.38 18.82 23.57
CA GLU A 744 -12.43 20.14 22.91
C GLU A 744 -12.46 20.13 21.36
N GLY A 745 -12.99 19.06 20.75
CA GLY A 745 -13.04 18.88 19.30
C GLY A 745 -11.82 18.20 18.67
N GLN A 746 -10.81 17.84 19.48
CA GLN A 746 -9.70 16.97 19.08
C GLN A 746 -10.02 15.52 19.45
N GLU A 747 -9.80 14.60 18.51
CA GLU A 747 -9.94 13.17 18.74
C GLU A 747 -8.67 12.61 19.37
N VAL A 748 -8.81 11.86 20.46
CA VAL A 748 -7.74 11.18 21.19
C VAL A 748 -8.15 9.73 21.40
N VAL A 749 -7.23 8.78 21.29
CA VAL A 749 -7.51 7.36 21.54
C VAL A 749 -7.28 7.05 23.02
N LEU A 750 -8.31 6.60 23.72
CA LEU A 750 -8.24 6.17 25.13
C LEU A 750 -8.16 4.65 25.19
N VAL A 751 -7.15 4.12 25.85
CA VAL A 751 -6.88 2.68 26.00
C VAL A 751 -6.79 2.35 27.49
N PHE A 752 -7.69 1.54 28.01
CA PHE A 752 -7.52 0.88 29.30
C PHE A 752 -6.77 -0.43 29.07
N ARG A 753 -5.58 -0.60 29.64
CA ARG A 753 -4.73 -1.80 29.44
C ARG A 753 -5.19 -2.99 30.28
N MET A 754 -6.45 -3.35 30.07
CA MET A 754 -7.20 -4.41 30.73
C MET A 754 -8.46 -4.74 29.92
N ASN A 755 -9.00 -5.94 30.08
CA ASN A 755 -10.29 -6.32 29.49
C ASN A 755 -11.49 -5.66 30.19
N GLU A 756 -12.71 -5.91 29.68
CA GLU A 756 -13.95 -5.40 30.29
C GLU A 756 -14.09 -5.83 31.76
N ALA A 757 -13.61 -7.03 32.12
CA ALA A 757 -13.65 -7.51 33.50
C ALA A 757 -12.79 -6.63 34.42
N GLY A 758 -11.55 -6.30 34.03
CA GLY A 758 -10.70 -5.39 34.77
C GLY A 758 -11.31 -3.98 34.89
N LEU A 759 -11.77 -3.42 33.76
CA LEU A 759 -12.41 -2.10 33.72
C LEU A 759 -13.65 -2.04 34.63
N SER A 760 -14.46 -3.12 34.65
CA SER A 760 -15.68 -3.21 35.46
C SER A 760 -15.44 -3.12 36.97
N LYS A 761 -14.21 -3.34 37.44
CA LYS A 761 -13.83 -3.32 38.86
C LYS A 761 -12.97 -2.12 39.25
N MET A 762 -12.67 -1.22 38.32
CA MET A 762 -12.00 0.03 38.65
C MET A 762 -12.89 0.93 39.53
N SER A 763 -12.26 1.74 40.37
CA SER A 763 -12.95 2.70 41.23
C SER A 763 -13.67 3.75 40.39
N TYR A 764 -14.99 3.84 40.53
CA TYR A 764 -15.80 4.83 39.83
C TYR A 764 -15.32 6.26 40.08
N ASP A 765 -14.97 6.60 41.33
CA ASP A 765 -14.50 7.95 41.69
C ASP A 765 -13.20 8.29 40.94
N ARG A 766 -12.28 7.32 40.80
CA ARG A 766 -11.02 7.51 40.03
C ARG A 766 -11.27 7.64 38.54
N LEU A 767 -12.19 6.86 37.98
CA LEU A 767 -12.58 6.98 36.57
C LEU A 767 -13.26 8.33 36.29
N TYR A 768 -14.09 8.79 37.22
CA TYR A 768 -14.74 10.10 37.15
C TYR A 768 -13.69 11.23 37.18
N ASP A 769 -12.74 11.17 38.11
CA ASP A 769 -11.63 12.13 38.18
C ASP A 769 -10.80 12.16 36.88
N LEU A 770 -10.50 10.98 36.31
CA LEU A 770 -9.83 10.86 35.01
C LEU A 770 -10.64 11.53 33.89
N GLN A 771 -11.95 11.28 33.85
CA GLN A 771 -12.80 11.89 32.83
C GLN A 771 -12.84 13.42 32.97
N GLU A 772 -13.05 13.94 34.18
CA GLU A 772 -13.01 15.39 34.42
C GLU A 772 -11.68 15.98 33.99
N LYS A 773 -10.58 15.26 34.26
CA LYS A 773 -9.24 15.69 33.87
C LYS A 773 -9.03 15.68 32.36
N LEU A 774 -9.53 14.68 31.64
CA LEU A 774 -9.49 14.64 30.18
C LEU A 774 -10.28 15.81 29.58
N LEU A 775 -11.48 16.07 30.11
CA LEU A 775 -12.37 17.13 29.60
C LEU A 775 -11.88 18.55 29.90
N ASP A 776 -10.90 18.72 30.79
CA ASP A 776 -10.30 20.03 31.06
C ASP A 776 -9.38 20.54 29.94
N GLY A 777 -8.99 19.67 29.00
CA GLY A 777 -8.17 20.00 27.83
C GLY A 777 -6.69 20.29 28.12
N SER A 778 -6.26 20.30 29.38
CA SER A 778 -4.89 20.65 29.79
C SER A 778 -3.84 19.65 29.30
N TRP A 779 -4.22 18.41 29.00
CA TRP A 779 -3.35 17.41 28.39
C TRP A 779 -3.33 17.44 26.86
N LEU A 780 -4.17 18.24 26.18
CA LEU A 780 -4.21 18.23 24.70
C LEU A 780 -2.89 18.65 24.05
N LYS A 781 -2.13 19.50 24.74
CA LYS A 781 -0.86 20.02 24.27
C LYS A 781 0.18 19.90 25.37
N TYR A 782 1.33 19.37 24.99
CA TYR A 782 2.51 19.40 25.82
C TYR A 782 3.51 20.39 25.24
N SER A 783 4.14 21.20 26.10
CA SER A 783 5.25 22.07 25.74
C SER A 783 6.15 22.23 26.96
N LYS A 784 7.37 21.71 26.86
CA LYS A 784 8.42 21.93 27.87
C LYS A 784 9.48 22.91 27.36
N ASP A 785 9.85 22.77 26.10
CA ASP A 785 10.77 23.62 25.34
C ASP A 785 10.37 23.62 23.86
N ALA A 786 11.16 24.29 23.01
CA ALA A 786 10.85 24.44 21.59
C ALA A 786 10.85 23.12 20.79
N LEU A 787 11.51 22.06 21.29
CA LEU A 787 11.58 20.75 20.63
C LEU A 787 10.64 19.71 21.24
N THR A 788 10.26 19.87 22.51
CA THR A 788 9.32 18.99 23.20
C THR A 788 7.92 19.60 23.17
N VAL A 789 7.39 19.76 21.95
CA VAL A 789 6.02 20.22 21.68
C VAL A 789 5.27 19.13 20.95
N GLY A 790 4.10 18.74 21.46
CA GLY A 790 3.28 17.73 20.80
C GLY A 790 1.81 17.87 21.16
N THR A 791 0.97 17.31 20.29
CA THR A 791 -0.47 17.16 20.53
C THR A 791 -0.77 15.75 21.01
N LEU A 792 -1.64 15.63 22.00
CA LEU A 792 -2.03 14.34 22.56
C LEU A 792 -2.73 13.47 21.52
N SER A 793 -2.26 12.23 21.40
CA SER A 793 -2.77 11.25 20.44
C SER A 793 -3.35 10.02 21.15
N TYR A 794 -2.67 9.52 22.20
CA TYR A 794 -3.14 8.40 23.01
C TYR A 794 -3.09 8.72 24.50
N VAL A 795 -4.02 8.10 25.24
CA VAL A 795 -4.03 8.03 26.70
C VAL A 795 -4.13 6.55 27.07
N LEU A 796 -3.09 6.00 27.69
CA LEU A 796 -3.07 4.62 28.17
C LEU A 796 -3.30 4.63 29.68
N VAL A 797 -4.27 3.88 30.15
CA VAL A 797 -4.64 3.79 31.57
C VAL A 797 -4.30 2.40 32.08
N GLU A 798 -3.39 2.33 33.05
CA GLU A 798 -2.98 1.10 33.71
C GLU A 798 -3.94 0.74 34.86
N GLN A 799 -3.95 -0.53 35.27
CA GLN A 799 -4.81 -1.00 36.38
C GLN A 799 -4.44 -0.40 37.74
N ASN A 800 -3.18 0.04 37.91
CA ASN A 800 -2.72 0.76 39.10
C ASN A 800 -3.07 2.26 39.07
N TYR A 801 -3.81 2.72 38.06
CA TYR A 801 -4.18 4.12 37.79
C TYR A 801 -3.03 5.02 37.31
N ASP A 802 -1.88 4.45 36.92
CA ASP A 802 -0.89 5.21 36.17
C ASP A 802 -1.43 5.50 34.77
N ILE A 803 -1.15 6.70 34.27
CA ILE A 803 -1.64 7.19 32.98
C ILE A 803 -0.44 7.53 32.11
N CYS A 804 -0.32 6.89 30.96
CA CYS A 804 0.67 7.24 29.95
C CYS A 804 0.04 8.12 28.87
N LEU A 805 0.50 9.36 28.78
CA LEU A 805 0.10 10.32 27.75
C LEU A 805 1.08 10.25 26.59
N VAL A 806 0.59 10.01 25.38
CA VAL A 806 1.42 9.91 24.17
C VAL A 806 1.16 11.12 23.28
N TYR A 807 2.21 11.87 23.00
CA TYR A 807 2.16 13.10 22.22
C TYR A 807 2.82 12.93 20.86
N SER A 808 2.13 13.34 19.80
CA SER A 808 2.68 13.42 18.45
C SER A 808 3.20 14.84 18.18
N PRO A 809 4.51 15.02 17.89
CA PRO A 809 5.05 16.30 17.45
C PRO A 809 4.48 16.69 16.08
N LYS A 810 4.50 18.00 15.76
CA LYS A 810 4.11 18.49 14.43
C LYS A 810 5.17 18.24 13.35
N ASP A 811 6.44 18.19 13.77
CA ASP A 811 7.59 18.29 12.87
C ASP A 811 8.61 17.13 13.06
N VAL A 812 8.28 16.09 13.85
CA VAL A 812 9.14 14.91 14.10
C VAL A 812 8.33 13.62 13.96
N MET A 813 8.89 12.60 13.30
CA MET A 813 8.22 11.32 13.02
C MET A 813 7.94 10.43 14.25
N GLN A 814 8.38 10.79 15.46
CA GLN A 814 8.25 9.93 16.63
C GLN A 814 7.57 10.60 17.82
N SER A 815 6.59 9.90 18.40
CA SER A 815 5.83 10.34 19.56
C SER A 815 6.61 10.18 20.86
N PHE A 816 6.52 11.15 21.78
CA PHE A 816 7.08 11.02 23.12
C PHE A 816 5.98 10.75 24.16
N ARG A 817 6.36 10.21 25.31
CA ARG A 817 5.45 9.76 26.37
C ARG A 817 5.71 10.49 27.67
N VAL A 818 4.65 10.73 28.43
CA VAL A 818 4.70 11.27 29.79
C VAL A 818 3.85 10.37 30.68
N ILE A 819 4.41 9.84 31.76
CA ILE A 819 3.64 9.07 32.75
C ILE A 819 3.16 10.02 33.84
N ILE A 820 1.89 9.90 34.20
CA ILE A 820 1.31 10.47 35.41
C ILE A 820 1.02 9.30 36.34
N HIS A 821 1.73 9.25 37.46
CA HIS A 821 1.54 8.21 38.45
C HIS A 821 0.26 8.43 39.25
N ALA A 822 -0.27 7.37 39.86
CA ALA A 822 -1.52 7.39 40.62
C ALA A 822 -1.55 8.39 41.81
N ASP A 823 -0.38 8.83 42.28
CA ASP A 823 -0.19 9.85 43.32
C ASP A 823 -0.18 11.30 42.77
N GLY A 824 -0.28 11.45 41.45
CA GLY A 824 -0.27 12.72 40.73
C GLY A 824 1.11 13.22 40.33
N THR A 825 2.19 12.49 40.63
CA THR A 825 3.53 12.83 40.16
C THR A 825 3.67 12.55 38.67
N GLN A 826 4.44 13.38 37.97
CA GLN A 826 4.63 13.29 36.53
C GLN A 826 6.08 12.94 36.22
N SER A 827 6.30 11.98 35.32
CA SER A 827 7.63 11.67 34.79
C SER A 827 8.13 12.79 33.88
N GLU A 828 9.45 12.81 33.68
CA GLU A 828 10.01 13.53 32.53
C GLU A 828 9.54 12.86 31.23
N PRO A 829 9.42 13.59 30.10
CA PRO A 829 9.14 12.99 28.81
C PRO A 829 10.22 11.98 28.42
N PHE A 830 9.81 10.79 27.99
CA PHE A 830 10.71 9.73 27.51
C PHE A 830 10.11 9.03 26.29
N GLY A 831 10.91 8.27 25.55
CA GLY A 831 10.51 7.74 24.23
C GLY A 831 10.68 8.74 23.09
N LEU A 832 11.35 9.88 23.34
CA LEU A 832 12.18 10.50 22.31
C LEU A 832 13.27 9.47 22.00
N VAL A 833 13.32 8.87 20.81
CA VAL A 833 14.61 8.34 20.37
C VAL A 833 15.47 9.57 20.13
N MET A 834 16.26 9.91 21.15
CA MET A 834 17.58 10.43 20.89
C MET A 834 18.27 9.29 20.17
N ASN A 835 18.69 9.48 18.92
CA ASN A 835 19.77 8.65 18.42
C ASN A 835 20.90 8.83 19.42
N ASP A 836 21.24 7.77 20.15
CA ASP A 836 22.41 7.74 21.04
C ASP A 836 23.71 7.61 20.21
N GLU A 837 23.60 7.70 18.88
CA GLU A 837 24.70 8.05 17.99
C GLU A 837 24.91 9.56 18.07
N GLY A 838 26.02 9.96 18.69
CA GLY A 838 26.26 11.34 19.11
C GLY A 838 26.04 12.38 18.02
N VAL A 839 25.43 13.50 18.44
CA VAL A 839 25.23 14.71 17.63
C VAL A 839 26.47 15.01 16.78
N GLU A 840 26.29 15.12 15.47
CA GLU A 840 27.36 15.48 14.56
C GLU A 840 27.76 16.94 14.81
N THR A 841 29.02 17.15 15.23
CA THR A 841 29.57 18.46 15.56
C THR A 841 30.95 18.63 14.95
N TYR A 842 31.28 19.86 14.54
CA TYR A 842 32.67 20.22 14.29
C TYR A 842 33.54 20.05 15.54
N SER A 843 34.77 19.61 15.35
CA SER A 843 35.79 19.73 16.39
C SER A 843 36.07 21.20 16.72
N GLN A 844 36.67 21.47 17.88
CA GLN A 844 37.02 22.85 18.27
C GLN A 844 37.98 23.53 17.28
N GLU A 845 38.81 22.75 16.59
CA GLU A 845 39.75 23.28 15.59
C GLU A 845 39.04 23.63 14.27
N GLU A 846 38.21 22.73 13.76
CA GLU A 846 37.38 22.98 12.57
C GLU A 846 36.44 24.16 12.80
N MET A 847 35.85 24.24 14.00
CA MET A 847 34.97 25.34 14.36
C MET A 847 35.72 26.69 14.30
N ALA A 848 36.93 26.76 14.84
CA ALA A 848 37.74 27.98 14.77
C ALA A 848 38.11 28.37 13.33
N GLN A 849 38.34 27.40 12.45
CA GLN A 849 38.60 27.64 11.02
C GLN A 849 37.38 28.19 10.28
N ILE A 850 36.20 27.66 10.59
CA ILE A 850 34.93 28.14 10.02
C ILE A 850 34.61 29.55 10.52
N GLU A 851 34.80 29.84 11.81
CA GLU A 851 34.65 31.20 12.34
C GLU A 851 35.61 32.20 11.68
N GLU A 852 36.87 31.81 11.47
CA GLU A 852 37.86 32.62 10.75
C GLU A 852 37.46 32.83 9.28
N HIS A 853 36.96 31.78 8.60
CA HIS A 853 36.49 31.84 7.22
C HIS A 853 35.27 32.75 7.06
N ILE A 854 34.29 32.63 7.94
CA ILE A 854 33.11 33.51 7.98
C ILE A 854 33.54 34.96 8.21
N SER A 855 34.45 35.20 9.16
CA SER A 855 34.96 36.55 9.46
C SER A 855 35.70 37.17 8.26
N LYS A 856 36.49 36.38 7.53
CA LYS A 856 37.18 36.84 6.30
C LYS A 856 36.22 37.08 5.14
N THR A 857 35.22 36.22 4.96
CA THR A 857 34.33 36.21 3.79
C THR A 857 33.18 37.21 3.94
N PHE A 858 32.57 37.30 5.11
CA PHE A 858 31.38 38.14 5.35
C PHE A 858 31.68 39.31 6.32
N GLY A 859 32.61 39.14 7.26
CA GLY A 859 33.00 40.16 8.24
C GLY A 859 32.83 39.68 9.68
N ASP A 860 33.42 40.43 10.61
CA ASP A 860 33.43 40.08 12.04
C ASP A 860 32.01 39.97 12.62
N PHE A 861 31.80 38.98 13.50
CA PHE A 861 30.55 38.77 14.24
C PHE A 861 30.84 38.54 15.73
N GLU A 862 29.95 39.06 16.59
CA GLU A 862 29.98 38.80 18.04
C GLU A 862 28.75 38.01 18.51
N LYS A 863 27.71 37.92 17.67
CA LYS A 863 26.45 37.28 18.02
C LYS A 863 26.30 35.95 17.29
N VAL A 864 26.14 34.89 18.07
CA VAL A 864 25.78 33.55 17.60
C VAL A 864 24.47 33.16 18.27
N MET A 865 23.52 32.65 17.49
CA MET A 865 22.28 32.09 18.01
C MET A 865 22.47 30.59 18.21
N HIS A 866 22.75 30.21 19.46
CA HIS A 866 23.06 28.83 19.79
C HIS A 866 21.83 27.93 19.75
N GLU A 867 21.98 26.76 19.15
CA GLU A 867 20.98 25.71 19.20
C GLU A 867 21.00 25.02 20.58
N LEU A 868 19.87 25.09 21.30
CA LEU A 868 19.80 24.62 22.68
C LEU A 868 19.71 23.09 22.80
N ILE A 869 19.17 22.43 21.79
CA ILE A 869 18.99 20.98 21.73
C ILE A 869 19.22 20.58 20.27
N SER A 870 20.08 19.59 20.04
CA SER A 870 20.49 19.14 18.72
C SER A 870 20.16 17.66 18.59
N PRO A 871 19.08 17.31 17.86
CA PRO A 871 18.65 15.92 17.71
C PRO A 871 19.48 15.12 16.70
N ASP A 872 20.25 15.81 15.84
CA ASP A 872 20.96 15.26 14.69
C ASP A 872 22.34 15.93 14.51
N ILE A 873 22.35 17.15 13.97
CA ILE A 873 23.49 18.08 13.86
C ILE A 873 23.30 19.25 14.82
N HIS A 874 24.40 19.82 15.30
CA HIS A 874 24.37 21.06 16.08
C HIS A 874 24.45 22.29 15.17
N VAL A 875 23.32 22.91 14.83
CA VAL A 875 23.26 24.05 13.88
C VAL A 875 23.05 25.37 14.61
N ASP A 876 24.16 26.06 14.85
CA ASP A 876 24.17 27.45 15.27
C ASP A 876 23.92 28.39 14.09
N ILE A 877 23.43 29.60 14.37
CA ILE A 877 23.32 30.66 13.36
C ILE A 877 24.25 31.81 13.74
N CYS A 878 25.29 31.99 12.94
CA CYS A 878 26.18 33.14 13.00
C CYS A 878 25.46 34.39 12.48
N VAL A 879 25.58 35.52 13.18
CA VAL A 879 24.94 36.79 12.83
C VAL A 879 26.00 37.86 12.56
N VAL A 880 26.30 38.10 11.27
CA VAL A 880 27.21 39.18 10.84
C VAL A 880 26.40 40.48 10.69
N PRO A 881 26.73 41.54 11.45
CA PRO A 881 25.99 42.80 11.43
C PRO A 881 26.32 43.67 10.19
N PRO A 882 25.47 44.64 9.85
CA PRO A 882 25.79 45.66 8.86
C PRO A 882 27.07 46.43 9.19
N SER A 883 27.83 46.79 8.16
CA SER A 883 29.04 47.60 8.21
C SER A 883 28.98 48.78 7.22
N ASP A 884 29.96 49.69 7.28
CA ASP A 884 30.08 50.79 6.33
C ASP A 884 30.22 50.31 4.86
N ARG A 885 30.69 49.07 4.65
CA ARG A 885 30.82 48.45 3.31
C ARG A 885 29.56 47.68 2.90
N ARG A 886 28.89 46.99 3.83
CA ARG A 886 27.72 46.12 3.58
C ARG A 886 26.57 46.51 4.51
N ASN A 887 25.53 47.15 3.98
CA ASN A 887 24.43 47.66 4.80
C ASN A 887 23.27 46.64 4.96
N TYR A 888 23.57 45.41 5.38
CA TYR A 888 22.63 44.33 5.62
C TYR A 888 23.22 43.31 6.61
N TYR A 889 22.37 42.52 7.27
CA TYR A 889 22.79 41.38 8.08
C TYR A 889 23.06 40.18 7.17
N THR A 890 24.01 39.32 7.58
CA THR A 890 24.16 37.99 6.99
C THR A 890 23.99 36.96 8.09
N LEU A 891 23.02 36.07 7.94
CA LEU A 891 22.85 34.91 8.80
C LEU A 891 23.49 33.71 8.10
N ILE A 892 24.35 32.98 8.80
CA ILE A 892 25.05 31.83 8.25
C ILE A 892 24.85 30.64 9.18
N THR A 893 24.51 29.47 8.63
CA THR A 893 24.53 28.24 9.41
C THR A 893 25.96 27.91 9.84
N MET A 894 26.07 27.29 11.00
CA MET A 894 27.34 26.94 11.60
C MET A 894 27.16 25.59 12.28
N GLY A 895 27.48 24.54 11.56
CA GLY A 895 27.29 23.15 11.96
C GLY A 895 26.55 22.27 10.94
N MET A 896 26.00 22.85 9.87
CA MET A 896 25.40 22.05 8.80
C MET A 896 26.44 21.16 8.12
N GLY A 897 27.63 21.72 7.85
CA GLY A 897 28.68 20.98 7.16
C GLY A 897 29.42 19.99 8.08
N ALA A 898 29.02 19.85 9.36
CA ALA A 898 29.47 18.76 10.22
C ALA A 898 28.90 17.42 9.74
N HIS A 899 27.73 17.44 9.09
CA HIS A 899 27.16 16.30 8.40
C HIS A 899 27.69 16.14 6.98
N ARG A 900 27.96 14.89 6.59
CA ARG A 900 28.35 14.51 5.23
C ARG A 900 27.11 14.15 4.42
N MET A 901 26.70 15.03 3.51
CA MET A 901 25.53 14.88 2.65
C MET A 901 25.70 13.76 1.60
N ASN A 902 24.59 13.16 1.18
CA ASN A 902 24.56 12.06 0.21
C ASN A 902 24.66 12.58 -1.24
N VAL A 903 25.89 12.87 -1.69
CA VAL A 903 26.17 13.32 -3.07
C VAL A 903 26.32 12.10 -4.00
N PRO A 904 25.69 12.10 -5.19
CA PRO A 904 25.87 11.06 -6.22
C PRO A 904 27.34 10.83 -6.57
N GLU A 905 27.72 9.58 -6.83
CA GLU A 905 29.13 9.19 -7.06
C GLU A 905 29.72 9.89 -8.29
N GLU A 906 28.89 10.18 -9.30
CA GLU A 906 29.26 10.93 -10.51
C GLU A 906 29.72 12.37 -10.19
N LEU A 907 29.32 12.89 -9.03
CA LEU A 907 29.66 14.23 -8.56
C LEU A 907 30.75 14.24 -7.47
N ALA A 908 31.29 13.08 -7.08
CA ALA A 908 32.32 12.99 -6.04
C ALA A 908 33.57 13.82 -6.36
N SER A 909 33.90 14.05 -7.64
CA SER A 909 35.04 14.89 -8.04
C SER A 909 34.87 16.39 -7.76
N TYR A 910 33.67 16.83 -7.35
CA TYR A 910 33.34 18.22 -7.08
C TYR A 910 33.33 18.57 -5.59
N ASN A 911 33.61 17.61 -4.69
CA ASN A 911 33.69 17.81 -3.23
C ASN A 911 32.46 18.50 -2.62
N LEU A 912 31.24 18.09 -3.03
CA LEU A 912 29.99 18.75 -2.65
C LEU A 912 29.37 18.19 -1.36
N GLU A 913 30.07 17.32 -0.64
CA GLU A 913 29.49 16.53 0.45
C GLU A 913 29.23 17.31 1.73
N ARG A 914 29.69 18.56 1.83
CA ARG A 914 29.53 19.39 3.01
C ARG A 914 29.23 20.83 2.60
N ALA A 915 28.28 21.45 3.29
CA ALA A 915 27.88 22.81 2.98
C ALA A 915 27.43 23.62 4.21
N GLU A 916 27.53 24.94 4.10
CA GLU A 916 26.91 25.94 4.96
C GLU A 916 26.05 26.89 4.12
N LEU A 917 24.98 27.42 4.71
CA LEU A 917 23.99 28.26 4.05
C LEU A 917 24.04 29.68 4.60
N ALA A 918 23.99 30.67 3.71
CA ALA A 918 23.94 32.07 4.06
C ALA A 918 22.65 32.74 3.53
N ILE A 919 22.03 33.63 4.33
CA ILE A 919 20.91 34.47 3.90
C ILE A 919 21.14 35.93 4.31
N ALA A 920 20.91 36.87 3.40
CA ALA A 920 21.10 38.30 3.64
C ALA A 920 19.78 38.98 4.02
N LEU A 921 19.75 39.68 5.15
CA LEU A 921 18.56 40.36 5.67
C LEU A 921 18.78 41.89 5.75
N PRO A 922 17.77 42.72 5.53
CA PRO A 922 17.93 44.17 5.55
C PRO A 922 18.31 44.68 6.96
N PRO A 923 18.93 45.86 7.08
CA PRO A 923 19.51 46.34 8.34
C PRO A 923 18.46 46.70 9.40
N ASP A 924 17.17 46.75 9.03
CA ASP A 924 16.04 46.95 9.93
C ASP A 924 15.35 45.64 10.37
N TRP A 925 15.87 44.47 9.96
CA TRP A 925 15.37 43.17 10.42
C TRP A 925 15.62 42.98 11.91
N LYS A 926 14.59 42.52 12.65
CA LYS A 926 14.67 42.38 14.10
C LYS A 926 15.13 40.97 14.50
N LEU A 927 16.32 40.89 15.10
CA LEU A 927 16.93 39.64 15.53
C LEU A 927 17.05 39.52 17.06
N ASP A 928 16.42 40.41 17.84
CA ASP A 928 16.36 40.27 19.29
C ASP A 928 15.40 39.15 19.73
N ASP A 929 15.68 38.50 20.85
CA ASP A 929 14.95 37.31 21.32
C ASP A 929 13.43 37.53 21.39
N ALA A 930 12.97 38.72 21.80
CA ALA A 930 11.56 39.01 21.88
C ALA A 930 10.89 39.09 20.50
N SER A 931 11.56 39.69 19.51
CA SER A 931 11.06 39.77 18.13
C SER A 931 11.04 38.42 17.42
N LEU A 932 11.96 37.51 17.75
CA LEU A 932 12.05 36.17 17.14
C LEU A 932 10.92 35.21 17.56
N HIS A 933 10.05 35.61 18.49
CA HIS A 933 8.80 34.87 18.78
C HIS A 933 7.69 35.13 17.74
N ASP A 934 7.88 36.10 16.83
CA ASP A 934 6.93 36.46 15.79
C ASP A 934 7.45 35.99 14.42
N GLU A 935 6.61 35.23 13.73
CA GLU A 935 6.98 34.53 12.51
C GLU A 935 7.46 35.45 11.39
N LYS A 936 6.96 36.68 11.35
CA LYS A 936 7.38 37.69 10.37
C LYS A 936 8.89 38.01 10.41
N TRP A 937 9.54 37.76 11.56
CA TRP A 937 10.97 37.96 11.76
C TRP A 937 11.75 36.64 11.80
N TYR A 938 11.11 35.56 12.29
CA TYR A 938 11.77 34.28 12.53
C TYR A 938 11.93 33.40 11.29
N TRP A 939 11.05 33.54 10.30
CA TRP A 939 11.02 32.62 9.16
C TRP A 939 12.37 32.41 8.42
N PRO A 940 13.28 33.40 8.29
CA PRO A 940 14.58 33.15 7.65
C PRO A 940 15.48 32.23 8.48
N VAL A 941 15.39 32.32 9.81
CA VAL A 941 16.11 31.44 10.74
C VAL A 941 15.53 30.03 10.66
N ARG A 942 14.19 29.87 10.64
CA ARG A 942 13.57 28.57 10.41
C ARG A 942 13.99 27.99 9.06
N LEU A 943 13.94 28.78 7.99
CA LEU A 943 14.31 28.34 6.63
C LEU A 943 15.73 27.77 6.61
N LEU A 944 16.71 28.48 7.19
CA LEU A 944 18.08 27.98 7.30
C LEU A 944 18.15 26.64 8.06
N LYS A 945 17.48 26.54 9.22
CA LYS A 945 17.48 25.31 10.02
C LYS A 945 16.78 24.14 9.33
N SER A 946 15.69 24.40 8.61
CA SER A 946 14.97 23.39 7.82
C SER A 946 15.83 22.90 6.65
N MET A 947 16.48 23.81 5.92
CA MET A 947 17.37 23.43 4.81
C MET A 947 18.63 22.70 5.31
N ALA A 948 19.18 23.09 6.46
CA ALA A 948 20.37 22.43 7.03
C ALA A 948 20.13 20.95 7.39
N ARG A 949 18.88 20.59 7.72
CA ARG A 949 18.50 19.22 8.10
C ARG A 949 17.89 18.41 6.96
N LEU A 950 17.58 19.06 5.84
CA LEU A 950 17.02 18.39 4.67
C LEU A 950 17.92 17.25 4.16
N PRO A 951 19.27 17.41 4.07
CA PRO A 951 20.17 16.31 3.70
C PRO A 951 20.03 15.08 4.60
N ILE A 952 19.76 15.27 5.89
CA ILE A 952 19.64 14.21 6.89
C ILE A 952 18.29 13.51 6.76
N TYR A 953 17.18 14.25 6.83
CA TYR A 953 15.84 13.65 6.85
C TYR A 953 15.38 13.08 5.50
N SER A 954 16.00 13.51 4.40
CA SER A 954 15.66 13.06 3.05
C SER A 954 16.81 12.32 2.38
N GLU A 955 17.87 11.99 3.14
CA GLU A 955 19.09 11.31 2.66
C GLU A 955 19.60 11.88 1.33
N THR A 956 19.67 13.20 1.27
CA THR A 956 19.92 13.97 0.04
C THR A 956 21.13 14.89 0.20
N TRP A 957 21.36 15.75 -0.79
CA TRP A 957 22.42 16.75 -0.76
C TRP A 957 21.91 18.10 -1.27
N LEU A 958 22.59 19.16 -0.85
CA LEU A 958 22.28 20.52 -1.24
C LEU A 958 23.45 21.13 -2.00
N GLY A 959 23.16 21.61 -3.21
CA GLY A 959 24.12 22.27 -4.08
C GLY A 959 23.48 23.42 -4.86
N PHE A 960 24.30 24.10 -5.67
CA PHE A 960 23.84 25.18 -6.54
C PHE A 960 22.60 24.77 -7.36
N GLY A 961 21.58 25.60 -7.37
CA GLY A 961 20.34 25.38 -8.11
C GLY A 961 19.34 24.43 -7.42
N HIS A 962 19.68 23.80 -6.30
CA HIS A 962 18.69 23.07 -5.48
C HIS A 962 17.70 24.05 -4.84
N SER A 963 16.49 23.56 -4.56
CA SER A 963 15.38 24.39 -4.09
C SER A 963 14.50 23.67 -3.08
N LEU A 964 13.94 24.42 -2.14
CA LEU A 964 12.97 23.98 -1.13
C LEU A 964 11.62 24.65 -1.43
N ASP A 965 10.53 23.87 -1.49
CA ASP A 965 9.16 24.39 -1.52
C ASP A 965 8.54 24.28 -0.12
N ASN A 966 8.11 25.40 0.46
CA ASN A 966 7.44 25.44 1.77
C ASN A 966 5.91 25.33 1.63
N GLU A 967 5.42 25.16 0.40
CA GLU A 967 4.02 25.10 -0.03
C GLU A 967 3.19 26.38 0.18
N LYS A 968 3.39 27.04 1.32
CA LYS A 968 2.71 28.24 1.78
C LYS A 968 3.74 29.36 2.01
N PRO A 969 3.31 30.63 2.00
CA PRO A 969 4.19 31.74 2.34
C PRO A 969 4.89 31.53 3.68
N PHE A 970 6.17 31.92 3.77
CA PHE A 970 6.99 31.71 4.97
C PHE A 970 6.45 32.41 6.22
N ALA A 971 5.70 33.50 6.04
CA ALA A 971 4.98 34.23 7.08
C ALA A 971 3.82 35.03 6.45
N ASP A 972 2.87 35.47 7.27
CA ASP A 972 1.68 36.23 6.82
C ASP A 972 2.00 37.54 6.08
N ASN A 973 3.20 38.10 6.28
CA ASN A 973 3.63 39.38 5.71
C ASN A 973 4.50 39.24 4.45
N THR A 974 4.61 38.03 3.90
CA THR A 974 5.33 37.77 2.65
C THR A 974 4.50 36.87 1.75
N GLN A 975 4.83 36.82 0.47
CA GLN A 975 4.30 35.84 -0.48
C GLN A 975 5.40 34.90 -0.99
N LEU A 976 6.63 35.07 -0.49
CA LEU A 976 7.74 34.14 -0.71
C LEU A 976 7.39 32.83 0.01
N CYS A 977 7.42 31.72 -0.73
CA CYS A 977 6.99 30.39 -0.25
C CYS A 977 7.95 29.27 -0.64
N ALA A 978 9.05 29.58 -1.30
CA ALA A 978 10.08 28.63 -1.69
C ALA A 978 11.47 29.27 -1.55
N ALA A 979 12.54 28.51 -1.71
CA ALA A 979 13.90 29.03 -1.72
C ALA A 979 14.77 28.26 -2.71
N MET A 980 15.81 28.89 -3.23
CA MET A 980 16.83 28.28 -4.10
C MET A 980 18.24 28.61 -3.60
N LEU A 981 19.18 27.71 -3.85
CA LEU A 981 20.60 27.89 -3.56
C LEU A 981 21.35 28.46 -4.76
N THR A 982 22.18 29.47 -4.52
CA THR A 982 23.03 30.12 -5.53
C THR A 982 24.47 30.26 -5.01
N GLY A 983 25.39 30.75 -5.86
CA GLY A 983 26.71 31.21 -5.43
C GLY A 983 26.61 32.44 -4.52
N LEU A 984 27.68 32.74 -3.79
CA LEU A 984 27.68 33.86 -2.83
C LEU A 984 27.72 35.22 -3.57
N GLU A 985 26.95 36.19 -3.06
CA GLU A 985 26.96 37.56 -3.57
C GLU A 985 27.57 38.54 -2.54
N ASP A 986 28.33 39.53 -3.04
CA ASP A 986 28.90 40.65 -2.26
C ASP A 986 29.78 40.24 -1.05
N THR A 987 30.71 39.31 -1.27
CA THR A 987 31.70 38.87 -0.27
C THR A 987 32.90 39.83 -0.15
N LEU A 988 33.60 39.76 0.99
CA LEU A 988 34.84 40.52 1.24
C LEU A 988 36.06 39.91 0.52
N ASP A 989 36.06 38.59 0.31
CA ASP A 989 37.06 37.76 -0.35
C ASP A 989 36.36 36.61 -1.16
N ASP A 990 37.07 35.95 -2.08
CA ASP A 990 36.57 34.75 -2.81
C ASP A 990 36.52 33.56 -1.85
N GLY A 991 35.41 33.40 -1.13
CA GLY A 991 35.26 32.50 0.01
C GLY A 991 34.14 31.47 -0.11
N GLU A 992 33.77 31.05 -1.32
CA GLU A 992 32.71 30.03 -1.52
C GLU A 992 33.08 28.64 -0.97
N ILE A 993 34.36 28.40 -0.68
CA ILE A 993 34.86 27.14 -0.13
C ILE A 993 35.75 27.42 1.08
N CYS A 994 35.45 26.79 2.21
CA CYS A 994 36.31 26.74 3.38
C CYS A 994 37.07 25.40 3.40
N ILE A 995 38.40 25.45 3.55
CA ILE A 995 39.25 24.25 3.63
C ILE A 995 39.68 24.06 5.08
N LEU A 996 39.33 22.90 5.66
CA LEU A 996 39.67 22.52 7.05
C LEU A 996 41.02 21.79 7.14
N SER A 997 41.51 21.50 8.36
CA SER A 997 42.86 20.96 8.61
C SER A 997 43.24 19.65 7.91
N ASP A 998 42.25 18.88 7.45
CA ASP A 998 42.40 17.59 6.76
C ASP A 998 42.12 17.66 5.24
N ASP A 999 42.22 18.85 4.64
CA ASP A 999 41.84 19.14 3.24
C ASP A 999 40.34 18.88 2.95
N LEU A 1000 39.49 18.87 3.98
CA LEU A 1000 38.02 18.80 3.84
C LEU A 1000 37.46 20.15 3.36
N GLU A 1001 36.65 20.12 2.31
CA GLU A 1001 36.03 21.30 1.70
C GLU A 1001 34.58 21.48 2.19
N ILE A 1002 34.25 22.68 2.70
CA ILE A 1002 32.90 23.08 3.08
C ILE A 1002 32.43 24.16 2.09
N ASN A 1003 31.38 23.87 1.33
CA ASN A 1003 30.82 24.78 0.34
C ASN A 1003 29.85 25.78 0.97
N PHE A 1004 29.90 27.05 0.60
CA PHE A 1004 28.97 28.07 1.10
C PHE A 1004 27.99 28.47 0.00
N TYR A 1005 26.70 28.30 0.27
CA TYR A 1005 25.63 28.67 -0.68
C TYR A 1005 24.78 29.83 -0.16
N GLN A 1006 24.38 30.71 -1.07
CA GLN A 1006 23.43 31.78 -0.79
C GLN A 1006 22.01 31.26 -0.96
N VAL A 1007 21.17 31.45 0.05
CA VAL A 1007 19.73 31.15 0.01
C VAL A 1007 18.99 32.35 -0.54
N ILE A 1008 18.22 32.13 -1.61
CA ILE A 1008 17.36 33.13 -2.26
C ILE A 1008 15.89 32.69 -2.16
N PRO A 1009 15.07 33.35 -1.32
CA PRO A 1009 13.63 33.07 -1.24
C PRO A 1009 12.91 33.42 -2.55
N LEU A 1010 12.00 32.57 -2.98
CA LEU A 1010 11.25 32.61 -4.23
C LEU A 1010 9.74 32.73 -4.01
N TYR A 1011 9.08 33.35 -4.97
CA TYR A 1011 7.63 33.23 -5.17
C TYR A 1011 7.28 31.87 -5.77
N ARG A 1012 6.01 31.46 -5.62
CA ARG A 1012 5.47 30.25 -6.23
C ARG A 1012 5.75 30.19 -7.74
N GLU A 1013 5.46 31.29 -8.45
CA GLU A 1013 5.60 31.35 -9.90
C GLU A 1013 7.08 31.32 -10.35
N GLU A 1014 7.99 31.81 -9.52
CA GLU A 1014 9.44 31.73 -9.78
C GLU A 1014 9.95 30.30 -9.61
N MET A 1015 9.49 29.61 -8.56
CA MET A 1015 9.78 28.21 -8.34
C MET A 1015 9.23 27.34 -9.48
N GLU A 1016 7.97 27.54 -9.87
CA GLU A 1016 7.36 26.85 -11.02
C GLU A 1016 8.11 27.14 -12.33
N TYR A 1017 8.56 28.38 -12.55
CA TYR A 1017 9.38 28.74 -13.71
C TYR A 1017 10.72 27.99 -13.72
N LYS A 1018 11.39 27.88 -12.57
CA LYS A 1018 12.61 27.07 -12.42
C LYS A 1018 12.35 25.59 -12.71
N MET A 1019 11.28 25.03 -12.14
CA MET A 1019 10.95 23.60 -12.32
C MET A 1019 10.62 23.25 -13.77
N THR A 1020 10.12 24.21 -14.56
CA THR A 1020 9.85 24.04 -15.99
C THR A 1020 11.06 24.32 -16.90
N HIS A 1021 12.08 24.99 -16.38
CA HIS A 1021 13.31 25.35 -17.10
C HIS A 1021 14.51 24.82 -16.31
N ASP A 1022 15.36 25.71 -15.78
CA ASP A 1022 16.49 25.41 -14.91
C ASP A 1022 16.83 26.62 -14.01
N ALA A 1023 17.78 26.44 -13.09
CA ALA A 1023 18.19 27.48 -12.15
C ALA A 1023 18.83 28.69 -12.85
N ASP A 1024 19.68 28.46 -13.86
CA ASP A 1024 20.35 29.52 -14.61
C ASP A 1024 19.33 30.41 -15.35
N SER A 1025 18.32 29.80 -15.97
CA SER A 1025 17.23 30.50 -16.66
C SER A 1025 16.42 31.37 -15.70
N LEU A 1026 16.19 30.91 -14.46
CA LEU A 1026 15.54 31.73 -13.45
C LEU A 1026 16.46 32.88 -13.01
N LEU A 1027 17.75 32.63 -12.78
CA LEU A 1027 18.71 33.67 -12.40
C LEU A 1027 18.81 34.78 -13.46
N GLU A 1028 18.74 34.44 -14.75
CA GLU A 1028 18.64 35.43 -15.83
C GLU A 1028 17.39 36.32 -15.72
N LYS A 1029 16.24 35.76 -15.30
CA LYS A 1029 15.02 36.54 -15.05
C LYS A 1029 15.11 37.38 -13.79
N MET A 1030 15.83 36.88 -12.79
CA MET A 1030 16.08 37.57 -11.53
C MET A 1030 17.20 38.61 -11.66
N ALA A 1031 17.78 38.82 -12.85
CA ALA A 1031 18.79 39.83 -13.07
C ALA A 1031 18.32 41.23 -12.62
N GLY A 1032 18.96 41.75 -11.57
CA GLY A 1032 18.63 43.04 -10.94
C GLY A 1032 17.71 42.95 -9.72
N ILE A 1033 17.26 41.76 -9.33
CA ILE A 1033 16.70 41.48 -8.01
C ILE A 1033 17.86 41.36 -7.03
N SER A 1034 17.72 41.99 -5.85
CA SER A 1034 18.75 41.89 -4.81
C SER A 1034 18.70 40.54 -4.12
N PHE A 1035 19.86 39.97 -3.80
CA PHE A 1035 19.99 38.80 -2.91
C PHE A 1035 19.60 39.09 -1.45
N ILE A 1036 19.52 40.38 -1.07
CA ILE A 1036 19.02 40.80 0.24
C ILE A 1036 17.50 40.59 0.26
N VAL A 1037 17.01 39.86 1.26
CA VAL A 1037 15.61 39.53 1.42
C VAL A 1037 14.74 40.78 1.51
N ASP A 1038 13.81 40.91 0.57
CA ASP A 1038 12.71 41.87 0.61
C ASP A 1038 11.39 41.10 0.51
N PRO A 1039 10.62 40.99 1.62
CA PRO A 1039 9.31 40.32 1.65
C PRO A 1039 8.29 40.84 0.64
N TYR A 1040 8.53 42.04 0.09
CA TYR A 1040 7.63 42.75 -0.81
C TYR A 1040 8.25 43.02 -2.18
N ARG A 1041 9.37 42.36 -2.53
CA ARG A 1041 10.00 42.51 -3.85
C ARG A 1041 9.04 42.11 -4.95
N LYS A 1042 9.22 42.64 -6.16
CA LYS A 1042 8.43 42.18 -7.31
C LYS A 1042 8.82 40.75 -7.68
N ASN A 1043 7.81 40.00 -8.14
CA ASN A 1043 7.99 38.69 -8.75
C ASN A 1043 8.68 38.85 -10.12
N ALA A 1044 9.72 38.05 -10.39
CA ALA A 1044 10.52 38.07 -11.61
C ALA A 1044 9.76 37.61 -12.87
N ILE A 1045 8.67 36.87 -12.69
CA ILE A 1045 7.93 36.17 -13.77
C ILE A 1045 6.65 36.93 -14.18
N GLU A 1046 6.23 37.97 -13.47
CA GLU A 1046 5.03 38.76 -13.84
C GLU A 1046 5.22 39.53 -15.16
N LYS A 1047 4.30 39.32 -16.13
CA LYS A 1047 4.25 40.05 -17.41
C LYS A 1047 4.15 41.56 -17.19
N SER A 1048 5.14 42.31 -17.69
CA SER A 1048 5.05 43.77 -17.75
C SER A 1048 3.81 44.19 -18.54
N THR A 1049 2.84 44.82 -17.88
CA THR A 1049 1.61 45.32 -18.51
C THR A 1049 1.83 46.66 -19.22
N LYS A 1050 3.05 46.92 -19.69
CA LYS A 1050 3.47 48.24 -20.23
C LYS A 1050 4.36 48.12 -21.45
N GLU A 1051 4.00 47.31 -22.45
CA GLU A 1051 4.59 47.43 -23.79
C GLU A 1051 3.70 46.80 -24.86
N LYS A 1052 2.55 47.44 -25.15
CA LYS A 1052 1.78 47.30 -26.41
C LYS A 1052 0.64 48.33 -26.48
N LYS A 1053 1.01 49.61 -26.42
CA LYS A 1053 0.13 50.74 -26.80
C LYS A 1053 0.96 51.94 -27.29
N ALA A 1054 1.76 51.73 -28.31
CA ALA A 1054 2.22 52.77 -29.23
C ALA A 1054 2.66 52.08 -30.53
N ASP A 1055 2.46 52.75 -31.65
CA ASP A 1055 2.85 52.35 -33.01
C ASP A 1055 2.08 51.19 -33.64
N ARG A 1056 0.83 51.48 -33.98
CA ARG A 1056 0.33 51.28 -35.35
C ARG A 1056 -0.79 52.29 -35.66
N GLN A 1057 -0.39 53.53 -35.88
CA GLN A 1057 -1.09 54.47 -36.73
C GLN A 1057 -0.16 54.85 -37.89
N TYR A 1058 -0.75 54.94 -39.09
CA TYR A 1058 -0.21 55.39 -40.38
C TYR A 1058 0.27 54.33 -41.40
N SER A 1059 -0.65 54.06 -42.34
CA SER A 1059 -0.52 54.32 -43.79
C SER A 1059 0.09 53.26 -44.72
N CYS A 1060 -0.74 52.91 -45.72
CA CYS A 1060 -0.57 52.12 -46.95
C CYS A 1060 -0.60 50.60 -46.82
#